data_AF-A0A1F9NS75-F1
#
_entry.id   AF-A0A1F9NS75-F1
#
_cell.length_a   1.000
_cell.length_b   1.000
_cell.length_c   1.000
_cell.angle_alpha   90.00
_cell.angle_beta   90.00
_cell.angle_gamma   90.00
#
_symmetry.space_group_name_H-M   'P 1'
#
loop_
_entity.id
_entity.type
_entity.pdbx_description
1 polymer ?
#
loop_
_entity_poly.entity_id
_entity_poly.type
_entity_poly.pdbx_seq_one_letter_code
_entity_poly.pdbx_strand_id
1 'polypeptide(L)'
;MEQQKRIDKILKAIETRVQDEVGALLGAEFYLDSGARKIVGKEAVVEGLQGKQICVHLELTGDVSGKAYLLMGIKDAIRLGGTLIMLPDSELQEVIGREEYREEVEDSFGEIANIIAGSITKDFEEMYPKSCRFIRKEQEIVVPAKVDIESDRPISNQQFYLASFPMIIDGKQLGELVLLLPAASFDLEQENAEKPLAAEPVGQEQGPQKKPAQTIAKEPPKTTEAQPAEPEEPEEKVEPVTPTVAKSEPRKMDFDKQRKRIDRLLEECQKRLTIEIGALLGVDIFLDDLDNRIISKEEFFSQHAAGKQVIAEMEVVGDSQDTSYFAVGLKDAIHLGGILIMLPPAELTNVVNEEDFTDDTTDAYGEVANIVSGVYTAVFEEQYSKKLRFIRKQLKLVVPLKVETASDEPMPDKPYYSSRMSLTVEGKSLGNIHMLFPTDLLQLEMPKAEEIAPQVDAAIGKSEADAVKKPTTEVDNGQAASPEKAAKKPVRAPVEVKNDALDKHRKRVDKLLVLCREKVQSEVSALLGFNFQLSNQVNTIIGKEPFFSDFVSGKQIVVNMDVVGDLAGKSYLVVNLRDAIRIGGALIMLPNSELEAVVADEELGEDTQDAFGEIANIIAGVYTGVFEEQYTKKLRFIKTDLHQVVPMKVELEADEPFPNDEYYLSTMELSIDETILGKVNVLFPLELLQLEGLRTKQEPVEEEVADDAPHSAGEPPETQPASPDILLVGDDEAEAGKIGQVLGEMGYSVKLLTFKDNIHNYIPGQLKAIYLIMKEVNEQAFGAAIKVSSACSLPLIAAGPGWTRTKVIKAVKYGVRDILLTPAARKDIEENVTNNLMRLAA
;
A
#
# COMPACT_ATOMS: atom_id res chain seq x y z
N MET A 1 11.98 -6.82 -13.66
CA MET A 1 11.34 -6.45 -12.37
C MET A 1 11.40 -4.94 -12.14
N GLU A 2 12.46 -4.29 -12.62
CA GLU A 2 12.76 -2.85 -12.56
C GLU A 2 11.61 -1.94 -13.04
N GLN A 3 10.86 -2.35 -14.06
CA GLN A 3 9.77 -1.55 -14.64
C GLN A 3 8.67 -1.22 -13.61
N GLN A 4 8.42 -2.09 -12.64
CA GLN A 4 7.51 -1.80 -11.52
C GLN A 4 8.10 -0.72 -10.61
N LYS A 5 9.38 -0.82 -10.21
CA LYS A 5 10.07 0.22 -9.44
C LYS A 5 10.01 1.59 -10.11
N ARG A 6 10.23 1.66 -11.44
CA ARG A 6 10.11 2.90 -12.22
C ARG A 6 8.73 3.51 -12.06
N ILE A 7 7.67 2.70 -12.17
CA ILE A 7 6.29 3.18 -12.08
C ILE A 7 5.92 3.56 -10.63
N ASP A 8 6.35 2.81 -9.61
CA ASP A 8 6.19 3.21 -8.20
C ASP A 8 6.88 4.56 -7.89
N LYS A 9 8.05 4.81 -8.49
CA LYS A 9 8.80 6.07 -8.35
C LYS A 9 8.09 7.25 -9.05
N ILE A 10 7.35 7.01 -10.13
CA ILE A 10 6.50 8.01 -10.81
C ILE A 10 5.20 8.23 -10.01
N LEU A 11 4.57 7.16 -9.53
CA LEU A 11 3.36 7.23 -8.69
C LEU A 11 3.59 8.04 -7.41
N LYS A 12 4.81 8.04 -6.86
CA LYS A 12 5.19 8.88 -5.72
C LYS A 12 5.39 10.36 -6.09
N ALA A 13 5.78 10.70 -7.32
CA ALA A 13 5.79 12.09 -7.78
C ALA A 13 4.35 12.60 -7.98
N ILE A 14 3.50 11.77 -8.60
CA ILE A 14 2.06 11.99 -8.78
C ILE A 14 1.37 12.23 -7.44
N GLU A 15 1.71 11.44 -6.41
CA GLU A 15 1.21 11.61 -5.04
C GLU A 15 1.43 13.05 -4.54
N THR A 16 2.65 13.58 -4.64
CA THR A 16 2.96 14.96 -4.24
C THR A 16 2.27 15.98 -5.14
N ARG A 17 2.34 15.84 -6.47
CA ARG A 17 1.76 16.81 -7.41
C ARG A 17 0.22 16.87 -7.34
N VAL A 18 -0.45 15.76 -7.04
CA VAL A 18 -1.90 15.73 -6.84
C VAL A 18 -2.29 16.39 -5.52
N GLN A 19 -1.51 16.22 -4.43
CA GLN A 19 -1.72 17.02 -3.21
C GLN A 19 -1.65 18.52 -3.51
N ASP A 20 -0.56 18.95 -4.17
CA ASP A 20 -0.30 20.37 -4.43
C ASP A 20 -1.37 20.98 -5.35
N GLU A 21 -1.68 20.35 -6.49
CA GLU A 21 -2.62 20.90 -7.47
C GLU A 21 -4.09 20.79 -7.02
N VAL A 22 -4.49 19.74 -6.28
CA VAL A 22 -5.87 19.61 -5.76
C VAL A 22 -6.08 20.42 -4.48
N GLY A 23 -5.09 20.48 -3.58
CA GLY A 23 -5.14 21.33 -2.39
C GLY A 23 -5.22 22.82 -2.74
N ALA A 24 -4.42 23.26 -3.73
CA ALA A 24 -4.49 24.63 -4.24
C ALA A 24 -5.83 24.94 -4.95
N LEU A 25 -6.42 23.97 -5.65
CA LEU A 25 -7.73 24.10 -6.29
C LEU A 25 -8.88 24.23 -5.28
N LEU A 26 -8.82 23.46 -4.18
CA LEU A 26 -9.85 23.46 -3.12
C LEU A 26 -9.64 24.57 -2.07
N GLY A 27 -8.45 25.14 -1.97
CA GLY A 27 -8.07 26.07 -0.90
C GLY A 27 -7.95 25.41 0.48
N ALA A 28 -7.64 24.11 0.52
CA ALA A 28 -7.70 23.24 1.70
C ALA A 28 -6.42 22.39 1.83
N GLU A 29 -6.10 21.92 3.05
CA GLU A 29 -4.98 20.99 3.27
C GLU A 29 -5.35 19.59 2.79
N PHE A 30 -4.93 19.22 1.58
CA PHE A 30 -5.20 17.90 0.97
C PHE A 30 -3.95 17.01 0.96
N TYR A 31 -4.06 15.82 1.55
CA TYR A 31 -2.97 14.84 1.65
C TYR A 31 -3.35 13.47 1.06
N LEU A 32 -2.35 12.80 0.49
CA LEU A 32 -2.39 11.43 -0.02
C LEU A 32 -1.29 10.61 0.66
N ASP A 33 -1.65 9.46 1.25
CA ASP A 33 -0.65 8.48 1.72
C ASP A 33 -0.38 7.42 0.63
N SER A 34 0.77 6.76 0.70
CA SER A 34 1.17 5.70 -0.24
C SER A 34 0.51 4.37 0.16
N GLY A 35 -0.65 4.08 -0.45
CA GLY A 35 -1.45 2.88 -0.21
C GLY A 35 -0.95 1.63 -0.95
N ALA A 36 -1.88 0.78 -1.37
CA ALA A 36 -1.55 -0.50 -2.00
C ALA A 36 -1.01 -0.33 -3.42
N ARG A 37 0.13 -0.96 -3.73
CA ARG A 37 0.69 -1.10 -5.08
C ARG A 37 0.72 -2.59 -5.46
N LYS A 38 -0.06 -3.03 -6.45
CA LYS A 38 -0.18 -4.46 -6.83
C LYS A 38 -0.78 -4.68 -8.22
N ILE A 39 -0.37 -5.75 -8.90
CA ILE A 39 -1.05 -6.25 -10.10
C ILE A 39 -2.33 -6.99 -9.68
N VAL A 40 -3.46 -6.68 -10.33
CA VAL A 40 -4.79 -7.28 -10.06
C VAL A 40 -5.62 -7.39 -11.35
N GLY A 41 -6.44 -8.44 -11.46
CA GLY A 41 -7.52 -8.49 -12.45
C GLY A 41 -8.77 -7.72 -11.97
N LYS A 42 -9.67 -7.41 -12.89
CA LYS A 42 -10.95 -6.70 -12.62
C LYS A 42 -11.73 -7.26 -11.42
N GLU A 43 -11.79 -8.58 -11.25
CA GLU A 43 -12.46 -9.21 -10.10
C GLU A 43 -11.89 -8.75 -8.75
N ALA A 44 -10.56 -8.74 -8.61
CA ALA A 44 -9.88 -8.35 -7.38
C ALA A 44 -9.93 -6.83 -7.13
N VAL A 45 -10.17 -6.01 -8.16
CA VAL A 45 -10.53 -4.59 -8.02
C VAL A 45 -11.95 -4.50 -7.44
N VAL A 46 -12.94 -5.11 -8.09
CA VAL A 46 -14.35 -5.04 -7.70
C VAL A 46 -14.60 -5.64 -6.31
N GLU A 47 -13.87 -6.69 -5.93
CA GLU A 47 -13.90 -7.24 -4.56
C GLU A 47 -13.32 -6.29 -3.49
N GLY A 48 -12.47 -5.34 -3.86
CA GLY A 48 -11.87 -4.38 -2.92
C GLY A 48 -12.76 -3.18 -2.57
N LEU A 49 -13.84 -2.95 -3.33
CA LEU A 49 -14.66 -1.73 -3.23
C LEU A 49 -15.92 -1.96 -2.38
N GLN A 50 -16.30 -0.95 -1.59
CA GLN A 50 -17.55 -0.92 -0.80
C GLN A 50 -18.45 0.25 -1.24
N GLY A 51 -19.76 0.13 -1.06
CA GLY A 51 -20.75 1.18 -1.38
C GLY A 51 -20.80 1.56 -2.87
N LYS A 52 -21.38 2.73 -3.19
CA LYS A 52 -21.33 3.30 -4.54
C LYS A 52 -19.98 4.00 -4.78
N GLN A 53 -19.47 3.91 -6.01
CA GLN A 53 -18.18 4.43 -6.43
C GLN A 53 -18.38 5.36 -7.64
N ILE A 54 -17.56 6.39 -7.80
CA ILE A 54 -17.39 7.11 -9.06
C ILE A 54 -16.23 6.47 -9.81
N CYS A 55 -16.44 6.11 -11.07
CA CYS A 55 -15.40 5.62 -11.96
C CYS A 55 -15.18 6.63 -13.09
N VAL A 56 -13.98 7.23 -13.15
CA VAL A 56 -13.56 8.12 -14.22
C VAL A 56 -12.74 7.32 -15.24
N HIS A 57 -13.12 7.40 -16.50
CA HIS A 57 -12.44 6.74 -17.61
C HIS A 57 -11.29 7.62 -18.11
N LEU A 58 -10.07 7.07 -18.12
CA LEU A 58 -8.85 7.72 -18.62
C LEU A 58 -8.33 6.97 -19.87
N GLU A 59 -8.21 7.66 -20.99
CA GLU A 59 -7.55 7.12 -22.19
C GLU A 59 -6.06 7.46 -22.14
N LEU A 60 -5.20 6.46 -22.34
CA LEU A 60 -3.76 6.65 -22.53
C LEU A 60 -3.45 6.88 -24.01
N THR A 61 -2.69 7.93 -24.29
CA THR A 61 -2.29 8.30 -25.65
C THR A 61 -0.80 8.70 -25.70
N GLY A 62 -0.15 8.45 -26.83
CA GLY A 62 1.29 8.62 -27.03
C GLY A 62 1.92 7.33 -27.58
N ASP A 63 3.18 7.09 -27.23
CA ASP A 63 3.85 5.79 -27.45
C ASP A 63 3.29 4.68 -26.55
N VAL A 64 2.59 5.05 -25.47
CA VAL A 64 1.76 4.17 -24.64
C VAL A 64 0.29 4.41 -24.96
N SER A 65 -0.47 3.34 -25.19
CA SER A 65 -1.92 3.38 -25.38
C SER A 65 -2.65 2.32 -24.55
N GLY A 66 -3.85 2.65 -24.08
CA GLY A 66 -4.68 1.76 -23.25
C GLY A 66 -5.79 2.51 -22.52
N LYS A 67 -6.49 1.80 -21.63
CA LYS A 67 -7.48 2.38 -20.70
C LYS A 67 -6.99 2.29 -19.27
N ALA A 68 -6.95 3.41 -18.58
CA ALA A 68 -6.82 3.51 -17.13
C ALA A 68 -8.14 4.00 -16.51
N TYR A 69 -8.25 3.85 -15.19
CA TYR A 69 -9.44 4.24 -14.45
C TYR A 69 -9.04 4.91 -13.15
N LEU A 70 -9.79 5.94 -12.76
CA LEU A 70 -9.75 6.52 -11.42
C LEU A 70 -11.03 6.11 -10.69
N LEU A 71 -10.91 5.65 -9.45
CA LEU A 71 -12.02 5.18 -8.62
C LEU A 71 -11.99 5.89 -7.26
N MET A 72 -13.17 6.25 -6.76
CA MET A 72 -13.36 6.89 -5.46
C MET A 72 -14.76 6.59 -4.92
N GLY A 73 -14.93 6.49 -3.60
CA GLY A 73 -16.25 6.37 -2.98
C GLY A 73 -17.14 7.58 -3.25
N ILE A 74 -18.43 7.37 -3.52
CA ILE A 74 -19.36 8.46 -3.91
C ILE A 74 -19.41 9.60 -2.89
N LYS A 75 -19.30 9.28 -1.60
CA LYS A 75 -19.34 10.25 -0.50
C LYS A 75 -18.08 11.13 -0.43
N ASP A 76 -16.95 10.63 -0.90
CA ASP A 76 -15.70 11.40 -0.99
C ASP A 76 -15.70 12.24 -2.26
N ALA A 77 -16.20 11.71 -3.38
CA ALA A 77 -16.35 12.46 -4.63
C ALA A 77 -17.33 13.66 -4.48
N ILE A 78 -18.48 13.43 -3.82
CA ILE A 78 -19.41 14.52 -3.43
C ILE A 78 -18.72 15.52 -2.52
N ARG A 79 -17.89 15.08 -1.56
CA ARG A 79 -17.17 16.00 -0.67
C ARG A 79 -16.23 16.91 -1.45
N LEU A 80 -15.37 16.35 -2.30
CA LEU A 80 -14.39 17.11 -3.05
C LEU A 80 -15.05 18.10 -4.03
N GLY A 81 -16.03 17.65 -4.82
CA GLY A 81 -16.79 18.54 -5.71
C GLY A 81 -17.59 19.61 -4.97
N GLY A 82 -18.28 19.22 -3.89
CA GLY A 82 -19.05 20.14 -3.03
C GLY A 82 -18.18 21.19 -2.33
N THR A 83 -16.97 20.84 -1.90
CA THR A 83 -15.97 21.80 -1.39
C THR A 83 -15.52 22.77 -2.48
N LEU A 84 -15.27 22.29 -3.71
CA LEU A 84 -14.86 23.16 -4.83
C LEU A 84 -15.90 24.22 -5.21
N ILE A 85 -17.20 23.88 -5.17
CA ILE A 85 -18.29 24.85 -5.38
C ILE A 85 -18.70 25.61 -4.11
N MET A 86 -17.97 25.43 -3.00
CA MET A 86 -18.18 26.08 -1.71
C MET A 86 -19.57 25.83 -1.09
N LEU A 87 -20.10 24.60 -1.18
CA LEU A 87 -21.31 24.21 -0.47
C LEU A 87 -21.16 24.42 1.05
N PRO A 88 -22.14 25.04 1.74
CA PRO A 88 -22.13 25.13 3.20
C PRO A 88 -22.06 23.75 3.87
N ASP A 89 -21.28 23.61 4.95
CA ASP A 89 -21.04 22.33 5.64
C ASP A 89 -22.29 21.48 5.91
N SER A 90 -23.40 22.12 6.29
CA SER A 90 -24.69 21.46 6.56
C SER A 90 -25.33 20.89 5.30
N GLU A 91 -25.32 21.65 4.21
CA GLU A 91 -25.83 21.23 2.90
C GLU A 91 -24.92 20.14 2.31
N LEU A 92 -23.60 20.32 2.41
CA LEU A 92 -22.62 19.31 2.03
C LEU A 92 -22.81 17.99 2.81
N GLN A 93 -23.16 18.03 4.09
CA GLN A 93 -23.44 16.80 4.87
C GLN A 93 -24.79 16.18 4.48
N GLU A 94 -25.79 16.97 4.09
CA GLU A 94 -27.08 16.48 3.59
C GLU A 94 -26.94 15.77 2.22
N VAL A 95 -26.22 16.39 1.27
CA VAL A 95 -25.93 15.82 -0.06
C VAL A 95 -25.07 14.56 0.04
N ILE A 96 -24.05 14.55 0.90
CA ILE A 96 -23.23 13.34 1.21
C ILE A 96 -24.08 12.25 1.87
N GLY A 97 -25.00 12.62 2.77
CA GLY A 97 -25.90 11.69 3.44
C GLY A 97 -26.85 10.98 2.46
N ARG A 98 -27.38 11.72 1.47
CA ARG A 98 -28.24 11.19 0.39
C ARG A 98 -27.48 10.47 -0.73
N GLU A 99 -26.16 10.59 -0.78
CA GLU A 99 -25.33 10.18 -1.93
C GLU A 99 -25.77 10.86 -3.24
N GLU A 100 -26.17 12.14 -3.15
CA GLU A 100 -26.74 12.92 -4.26
C GLU A 100 -25.64 13.52 -5.14
N TYR A 101 -25.04 12.68 -5.98
CA TYR A 101 -24.04 13.05 -6.98
C TYR A 101 -24.73 13.40 -8.32
N ARG A 102 -24.91 14.70 -8.59
CA ARG A 102 -25.60 15.24 -9.78
C ARG A 102 -25.09 16.66 -10.10
N GLU A 103 -25.32 17.09 -11.34
CA GLU A 103 -25.24 18.50 -11.79
C GLU A 103 -23.96 19.20 -11.29
N GLU A 104 -24.06 20.28 -10.51
CA GLU A 104 -22.90 21.08 -10.09
C GLU A 104 -21.84 20.29 -9.29
N VAL A 105 -22.25 19.25 -8.56
CA VAL A 105 -21.34 18.35 -7.80
C VAL A 105 -20.64 17.35 -8.74
N GLU A 106 -21.33 16.94 -9.81
CA GLU A 106 -20.78 16.02 -10.82
C GLU A 106 -19.75 16.73 -11.72
N ASP A 107 -20.09 17.94 -12.21
CA ASP A 107 -19.19 18.76 -13.02
C ASP A 107 -17.95 19.22 -12.24
N SER A 108 -18.12 19.66 -10.98
CA SER A 108 -16.99 20.10 -10.14
C SER A 108 -16.03 18.98 -9.76
N PHE A 109 -16.52 17.80 -9.36
CA PHE A 109 -15.64 16.63 -9.23
C PHE A 109 -14.98 16.27 -10.57
N GLY A 110 -15.68 16.52 -11.69
CA GLY A 110 -15.15 16.38 -13.03
C GLY A 110 -13.90 17.23 -13.30
N GLU A 111 -13.87 18.47 -12.82
CA GLU A 111 -12.69 19.34 -12.92
C GLU A 111 -11.55 18.90 -11.99
N ILE A 112 -11.85 18.40 -10.79
CA ILE A 112 -10.85 17.76 -9.92
C ILE A 112 -10.23 16.54 -10.62
N ALA A 113 -11.05 15.73 -11.28
CA ALA A 113 -10.58 14.58 -12.07
C ALA A 113 -9.81 15.00 -13.35
N ASN A 114 -10.12 16.15 -13.96
CA ASN A 114 -9.30 16.75 -15.03
C ASN A 114 -7.90 17.12 -14.49
N ILE A 115 -7.82 17.79 -13.34
CA ILE A 115 -6.54 18.17 -12.72
C ILE A 115 -5.73 16.93 -12.32
N ILE A 116 -6.33 15.90 -11.71
CA ILE A 116 -5.64 14.64 -11.40
C ILE A 116 -5.08 13.99 -12.67
N ALA A 117 -5.86 13.92 -13.76
CA ALA A 117 -5.37 13.41 -15.04
C ALA A 117 -4.23 14.27 -15.65
N GLY A 118 -4.29 15.59 -15.41
CA GLY A 118 -3.23 16.55 -15.74
C GLY A 118 -1.93 16.29 -14.97
N SER A 119 -1.99 16.14 -13.64
CA SER A 119 -0.84 15.82 -12.80
C SER A 119 -0.21 14.49 -13.18
N ILE A 120 -1.02 13.44 -13.35
CA ILE A 120 -0.55 12.13 -13.85
C ILE A 120 0.15 12.29 -15.21
N THR A 121 -0.42 13.08 -16.13
CA THR A 121 0.19 13.35 -17.44
C THR A 121 1.53 14.06 -17.31
N LYS A 122 1.64 15.10 -16.48
CA LYS A 122 2.91 15.83 -16.24
C LYS A 122 4.01 14.88 -15.78
N ASP A 123 3.78 14.11 -14.72
CA ASP A 123 4.81 13.22 -14.17
C ASP A 123 5.19 12.07 -15.13
N PHE A 124 4.25 11.52 -15.89
CA PHE A 124 4.58 10.55 -16.93
C PHE A 124 5.33 11.20 -18.12
N GLU A 125 4.94 12.37 -18.61
CA GLU A 125 5.68 13.08 -19.67
C GLU A 125 7.08 13.53 -19.21
N GLU A 126 7.26 13.89 -17.93
CA GLU A 126 8.55 14.29 -17.38
C GLU A 126 9.47 13.08 -17.11
N MET A 127 8.96 12.01 -16.47
CA MET A 127 9.78 10.91 -15.94
C MET A 127 9.78 9.63 -16.80
N TYR A 128 8.70 9.29 -17.50
CA TYR A 128 8.63 8.03 -18.23
C TYR A 128 9.36 8.12 -19.59
N PRO A 129 10.08 7.08 -20.07
CA PRO A 129 10.89 7.17 -21.30
C PRO A 129 10.06 7.12 -22.60
N LYS A 130 8.86 6.55 -22.58
CA LYS A 130 7.89 6.55 -23.69
C LYS A 130 6.92 7.72 -23.48
N SER A 131 6.44 8.42 -24.53
CA SER A 131 5.41 9.45 -24.33
C SER A 131 4.08 8.83 -23.89
N CYS A 132 3.45 9.42 -22.87
CA CYS A 132 2.23 8.89 -22.26
C CYS A 132 1.39 10.03 -21.64
N ARG A 133 0.17 10.22 -22.15
CA ARG A 133 -0.79 11.24 -21.70
C ARG A 133 -2.11 10.60 -21.29
N PHE A 134 -2.69 11.09 -20.20
CA PHE A 134 -3.92 10.57 -19.60
C PHE A 134 -5.06 11.57 -19.85
N ILE A 135 -6.04 11.17 -20.65
CA ILE A 135 -7.15 12.04 -21.07
C ILE A 135 -8.45 11.53 -20.44
N ARG A 136 -9.01 12.28 -19.49
CA ARG A 136 -10.37 12.04 -18.96
C ARG A 136 -11.40 12.07 -20.09
N LYS A 137 -12.32 11.11 -20.10
CA LYS A 137 -13.37 10.96 -21.13
C LYS A 137 -14.77 11.16 -20.59
N GLU A 138 -15.14 10.30 -19.65
CA GLU A 138 -16.46 10.23 -19.03
C GLU A 138 -16.30 9.72 -17.59
N GLN A 139 -17.34 9.88 -16.78
CA GLN A 139 -17.41 9.35 -15.43
C GLN A 139 -18.78 8.74 -15.19
N GLU A 140 -18.86 7.68 -14.40
CA GLU A 140 -20.14 7.00 -14.11
C GLU A 140 -20.21 6.50 -12.65
N ILE A 141 -21.44 6.41 -12.12
CA ILE A 141 -21.69 5.81 -10.81
C ILE A 141 -21.68 4.28 -10.94
N VAL A 142 -20.66 3.66 -10.37
CA VAL A 142 -20.46 2.21 -10.32
C VAL A 142 -20.93 1.66 -8.99
N VAL A 143 -21.76 0.63 -9.03
CA VAL A 143 -22.11 -0.18 -7.85
C VAL A 143 -21.33 -1.50 -7.97
N PRO A 144 -20.24 -1.73 -7.21
CA PRO A 144 -19.30 -2.83 -7.43
C PRO A 144 -19.98 -4.19 -7.53
N ALA A 145 -20.93 -4.48 -6.64
CA ALA A 145 -21.67 -5.72 -6.68
C ALA A 145 -22.51 -5.89 -7.98
N LYS A 146 -23.01 -4.82 -8.60
CA LYS A 146 -23.77 -4.89 -9.85
C LYS A 146 -22.89 -4.99 -11.11
N VAL A 147 -21.56 -4.97 -10.98
CA VAL A 147 -20.63 -5.15 -12.11
C VAL A 147 -20.65 -6.59 -12.60
N ASP A 148 -20.85 -6.78 -13.91
CA ASP A 148 -20.52 -8.03 -14.59
C ASP A 148 -18.99 -8.10 -14.79
N ILE A 149 -18.37 -9.02 -14.05
CA ILE A 149 -16.92 -9.25 -14.03
C ILE A 149 -16.40 -9.64 -15.42
N GLU A 150 -17.16 -10.41 -16.20
CA GLU A 150 -16.71 -10.93 -17.51
C GLU A 150 -16.76 -9.86 -18.62
N SER A 151 -17.61 -8.85 -18.45
CA SER A 151 -17.80 -7.78 -19.45
C SER A 151 -16.66 -6.74 -19.45
N ASP A 152 -16.52 -5.97 -20.52
CA ASP A 152 -15.62 -4.81 -20.58
C ASP A 152 -16.18 -3.52 -19.95
N ARG A 153 -17.22 -3.61 -19.11
CA ARG A 153 -17.86 -2.45 -18.47
C ARG A 153 -18.07 -2.63 -16.96
N PRO A 154 -18.09 -1.55 -16.17
CA PRO A 154 -17.61 -0.21 -16.52
C PRO A 154 -16.08 -0.20 -16.74
N ILE A 155 -15.38 -1.00 -15.94
CA ILE A 155 -13.95 -1.32 -16.07
C ILE A 155 -13.76 -2.46 -17.09
N SER A 156 -12.74 -2.36 -17.95
CA SER A 156 -12.37 -3.41 -18.91
C SER A 156 -11.85 -4.69 -18.24
N ASN A 157 -12.03 -5.85 -18.88
CA ASN A 157 -11.64 -7.14 -18.32
C ASN A 157 -10.17 -7.48 -18.67
N GLN A 158 -9.24 -6.81 -17.99
CA GLN A 158 -7.79 -6.95 -18.17
C GLN A 158 -7.06 -6.95 -16.81
N GLN A 159 -5.74 -7.15 -16.82
CA GLN A 159 -4.90 -6.88 -15.65
C GLN A 159 -4.53 -5.41 -15.54
N PHE A 160 -4.56 -4.92 -14.30
CA PHE A 160 -4.20 -3.56 -13.92
C PHE A 160 -3.09 -3.57 -12.90
N TYR A 161 -2.19 -2.59 -12.98
CA TYR A 161 -1.42 -2.15 -11.83
C TYR A 161 -2.30 -1.20 -11.01
N LEU A 162 -2.79 -1.69 -9.88
CA LEU A 162 -3.56 -0.92 -8.92
C LEU A 162 -2.61 -0.13 -8.01
N ALA A 163 -2.90 1.15 -7.89
CA ALA A 163 -2.24 2.10 -7.03
C ALA A 163 -3.32 2.82 -6.20
N SER A 164 -3.43 2.49 -4.91
CA SER A 164 -4.33 3.21 -4.00
C SER A 164 -3.60 4.26 -3.16
N PHE A 165 -4.34 5.29 -2.76
CA PHE A 165 -3.87 6.43 -2.00
C PHE A 165 -4.96 6.84 -0.98
N PRO A 166 -4.82 6.51 0.32
CA PRO A 166 -5.71 7.02 1.36
C PRO A 166 -5.67 8.55 1.41
N MET A 167 -6.84 9.19 1.43
CA MET A 167 -6.97 10.66 1.34
C MET A 167 -7.31 11.30 2.69
N ILE A 168 -6.78 12.50 2.93
CA ILE A 168 -7.14 13.36 4.08
C ILE A 168 -7.39 14.78 3.55
N ILE A 169 -8.44 15.45 4.04
CA ILE A 169 -8.69 16.88 3.77
C ILE A 169 -8.95 17.63 5.08
N ASP A 170 -8.21 18.72 5.35
CA ASP A 170 -8.29 19.52 6.58
C ASP A 170 -8.26 18.67 7.87
N GLY A 171 -7.38 17.65 7.90
CA GLY A 171 -7.26 16.67 8.98
C GLY A 171 -8.39 15.63 9.07
N LYS A 172 -9.42 15.69 8.22
CA LYS A 172 -10.50 14.70 8.13
C LYS A 172 -10.12 13.56 7.19
N GLN A 173 -10.06 12.35 7.74
CA GLN A 173 -9.85 11.12 6.97
C GLN A 173 -11.03 10.88 6.00
N LEU A 174 -10.70 10.54 4.76
CA LEU A 174 -11.62 10.08 3.71
C LEU A 174 -11.29 8.64 3.32
N GLY A 175 -11.96 8.11 2.29
CA GLY A 175 -11.61 6.84 1.64
C GLY A 175 -10.30 6.88 0.84
N GLU A 176 -10.09 5.87 -0.01
CA GLU A 176 -8.95 5.79 -0.92
C GLU A 176 -9.30 6.33 -2.31
N LEU A 177 -8.39 7.11 -2.89
CA LEU A 177 -8.30 7.31 -4.34
C LEU A 177 -7.62 6.06 -4.93
N VAL A 178 -8.19 5.44 -5.95
CA VAL A 178 -7.61 4.24 -6.59
C VAL A 178 -7.39 4.49 -8.08
N LEU A 179 -6.12 4.49 -8.49
CA LEU A 179 -5.70 4.54 -9.89
C LEU A 179 -5.43 3.12 -10.39
N LEU A 180 -6.00 2.78 -11.55
CA LEU A 180 -5.77 1.52 -12.24
C LEU A 180 -5.06 1.78 -13.57
N LEU A 181 -3.78 1.40 -13.67
CA LEU A 181 -3.00 1.49 -14.90
C LEU A 181 -3.07 0.17 -15.68
N PRO A 182 -3.26 0.15 -17.01
CA PRO A 182 -3.29 -1.08 -17.80
C PRO A 182 -1.92 -1.80 -17.78
N ALA A 183 -1.86 -3.01 -17.21
CA ALA A 183 -0.57 -3.68 -16.95
C ALA A 183 0.20 -4.00 -18.25
N ALA A 184 -0.49 -4.45 -19.29
CA ALA A 184 0.07 -4.72 -20.61
C ALA A 184 0.77 -3.50 -21.24
N SER A 185 0.10 -2.33 -21.21
CA SER A 185 0.62 -1.08 -21.80
C SER A 185 1.92 -0.57 -21.15
N PHE A 186 2.19 -1.02 -19.92
CA PHE A 186 3.34 -0.63 -19.12
C PHE A 186 4.42 -1.71 -19.01
N ASP A 187 4.32 -2.80 -19.77
CA ASP A 187 5.27 -3.92 -19.73
C ASP A 187 5.35 -4.57 -18.31
N LEU A 188 4.21 -4.60 -17.58
CA LEU A 188 4.11 -5.10 -16.19
C LEU A 188 3.50 -6.50 -16.04
N GLU A 189 3.02 -7.13 -17.12
CA GLU A 189 2.45 -8.47 -17.04
C GLU A 189 3.52 -9.52 -16.68
N GLN A 190 3.21 -10.37 -15.70
CA GLN A 190 4.04 -11.53 -15.38
C GLN A 190 3.80 -12.63 -16.41
N GLU A 191 4.82 -13.43 -16.76
CA GLU A 191 4.69 -14.59 -17.67
C GLU A 191 3.90 -15.76 -17.04
N ASN A 192 2.61 -15.56 -16.77
CA ASN A 192 1.65 -16.64 -16.60
C ASN A 192 1.12 -17.04 -17.98
N ALA A 193 1.45 -18.25 -18.41
CA ALA A 193 1.31 -18.70 -19.79
C ALA A 193 -0.13 -19.14 -20.17
N GLU A 194 -1.12 -18.27 -20.02
CA GLU A 194 -2.46 -18.44 -20.60
C GLU A 194 -2.71 -17.39 -21.68
N LYS A 195 -2.37 -17.74 -22.94
CA LYS A 195 -2.69 -16.90 -24.10
C LYS A 195 -4.20 -16.92 -24.36
N PRO A 196 -4.88 -15.76 -24.45
CA PRO A 196 -6.17 -15.68 -25.11
C PRO A 196 -6.05 -16.20 -26.55
N LEU A 197 -7.06 -16.94 -27.03
CA LEU A 197 -7.03 -17.42 -28.41
C LEU A 197 -7.10 -16.25 -29.38
N ALA A 198 -6.05 -16.05 -30.17
CA ALA A 198 -6.03 -15.07 -31.24
C ALA A 198 -7.10 -15.41 -32.28
N ALA A 199 -8.04 -14.49 -32.50
CA ALA A 199 -8.98 -14.59 -33.61
C ALA A 199 -8.22 -14.44 -34.94
N GLU A 200 -8.30 -15.44 -35.82
CA GLU A 200 -7.67 -15.37 -37.14
C GLU A 200 -8.31 -14.26 -38.00
N PRO A 201 -7.53 -13.35 -38.60
CA PRO A 201 -8.07 -12.37 -39.52
C PRO A 201 -8.46 -13.03 -40.84
N VAL A 202 -9.77 -13.13 -41.12
CA VAL A 202 -10.27 -13.57 -42.43
C VAL A 202 -9.86 -12.56 -43.49
N GLY A 203 -8.83 -12.90 -44.28
CA GLY A 203 -8.32 -12.03 -45.32
C GLY A 203 -9.31 -11.82 -46.47
N GLN A 204 -9.33 -10.61 -47.01
CA GLN A 204 -9.84 -10.34 -48.35
C GLN A 204 -8.75 -9.68 -49.19
N GLU A 205 -8.47 -10.27 -50.35
CA GLU A 205 -7.54 -9.73 -51.33
C GLU A 205 -8.18 -8.55 -52.08
N GLN A 206 -7.42 -7.46 -52.26
CA GLN A 206 -7.26 -6.85 -53.58
C GLN A 206 -6.07 -5.89 -53.66
N GLY A 207 -5.36 -5.93 -54.79
CA GLY A 207 -4.12 -5.18 -55.01
C GLY A 207 -4.31 -3.75 -55.54
N PRO A 208 -3.24 -2.94 -55.55
CA PRO A 208 -3.32 -1.50 -55.85
C PRO A 208 -3.12 -1.15 -57.34
N GLN A 209 -3.82 -0.12 -57.85
CA GLN A 209 -3.22 0.91 -58.74
C GLN A 209 -4.13 2.11 -59.13
N LYS A 210 -3.51 3.31 -59.12
CA LYS A 210 -3.68 4.49 -60.02
C LYS A 210 -4.90 5.45 -59.96
N LYS A 211 -4.55 6.69 -59.61
CA LYS A 211 -5.11 8.04 -59.96
C LYS A 211 -5.31 8.29 -61.50
N PRO A 212 -5.85 9.45 -61.98
CA PRO A 212 -6.79 10.45 -61.38
C PRO A 212 -7.87 11.07 -62.34
N ALA A 213 -8.92 11.70 -61.77
CA ALA A 213 -9.70 12.88 -62.27
C ALA A 213 -10.61 13.37 -61.11
N GLN A 214 -10.86 14.66 -60.81
CA GLN A 214 -11.53 15.75 -61.57
C GLN A 214 -13.00 15.39 -61.96
N THR A 215 -14.04 16.22 -61.73
CA THR A 215 -14.07 17.68 -61.43
C THR A 215 -15.41 18.17 -60.79
N ILE A 216 -15.38 19.38 -60.20
CA ILE A 216 -16.47 20.37 -60.04
C ILE A 216 -17.66 20.09 -59.08
N ALA A 217 -17.56 20.76 -57.92
CA ALA A 217 -18.57 21.40 -57.05
C ALA A 217 -20.05 21.51 -57.46
N LYS A 218 -20.94 21.50 -56.44
CA LYS A 218 -21.70 22.70 -56.02
C LYS A 218 -22.40 22.59 -54.65
N GLU A 219 -22.09 23.53 -53.77
CA GLU A 219 -22.96 24.09 -52.71
C GLU A 219 -23.97 25.11 -53.33
N PRO A 220 -24.93 25.68 -52.57
CA PRO A 220 -25.67 25.23 -51.36
C PRO A 220 -27.20 25.46 -51.62
N PRO A 221 -28.09 26.05 -50.77
CA PRO A 221 -28.21 26.13 -49.29
C PRO A 221 -29.65 25.85 -48.70
N LYS A 222 -29.73 25.90 -47.36
CA LYS A 222 -30.80 26.53 -46.51
C LYS A 222 -32.17 25.86 -46.22
N THR A 223 -32.34 25.52 -44.93
CA THR A 223 -33.38 25.96 -43.95
C THR A 223 -34.87 26.04 -44.32
N THR A 224 -35.73 25.50 -43.44
CA THR A 224 -36.81 26.25 -42.74
C THR A 224 -37.03 25.63 -41.35
N GLU A 225 -37.59 26.39 -40.40
CA GLU A 225 -37.82 26.02 -38.99
C GLU A 225 -39.28 25.56 -38.71
N ALA A 226 -39.53 25.19 -37.44
CA ALA A 226 -40.77 25.34 -36.65
C ALA A 226 -41.48 24.06 -36.12
N GLN A 227 -41.96 24.19 -34.87
CA GLN A 227 -42.73 23.25 -34.03
C GLN A 227 -44.24 23.64 -34.08
N PRO A 228 -45.15 23.21 -33.16
CA PRO A 228 -45.31 21.93 -32.41
C PRO A 228 -46.75 21.34 -32.56
N ALA A 229 -47.00 20.09 -32.13
CA ALA A 229 -48.30 19.62 -31.60
C ALA A 229 -48.24 18.21 -30.93
N GLU A 230 -48.92 18.06 -29.80
CA GLU A 230 -49.47 16.79 -29.24
C GLU A 230 -50.98 16.70 -29.59
N PRO A 231 -51.79 15.67 -29.21
CA PRO A 231 -51.51 14.38 -28.52
C PRO A 231 -52.18 13.14 -29.19
N GLU A 232 -52.28 12.04 -28.42
CA GLU A 232 -53.20 10.89 -28.50
C GLU A 232 -52.88 9.68 -29.43
N GLU A 233 -53.26 8.50 -28.93
CA GLU A 233 -53.03 7.16 -29.49
C GLU A 233 -54.09 6.78 -30.55
N PRO A 234 -53.88 5.67 -31.30
CA PRO A 234 -54.59 4.46 -30.87
C PRO A 234 -53.81 3.14 -31.03
N GLU A 235 -54.37 2.08 -30.44
CA GLU A 235 -53.88 0.69 -30.44
C GLU A 235 -53.64 0.09 -31.84
N GLU A 236 -52.58 -0.70 -32.02
CA GLU A 236 -52.56 -1.80 -33.00
C GLU A 236 -51.92 -3.08 -32.42
N LYS A 237 -52.26 -4.23 -33.00
CA LYS A 237 -52.19 -5.56 -32.37
C LYS A 237 -50.81 -6.19 -32.46
N VAL A 238 -50.37 -6.79 -31.35
CA VAL A 238 -49.23 -7.73 -31.32
C VAL A 238 -49.72 -9.14 -31.59
N GLU A 239 -49.33 -9.74 -32.72
CA GLU A 239 -49.31 -11.21 -32.88
C GLU A 239 -47.96 -11.77 -32.40
N PRO A 240 -47.92 -13.00 -31.85
CA PRO A 240 -46.82 -13.44 -31.00
C PRO A 240 -45.61 -13.95 -31.79
N VAL A 241 -44.53 -13.16 -31.81
CA VAL A 241 -43.19 -13.68 -32.12
C VAL A 241 -42.65 -14.41 -30.89
N THR A 242 -42.72 -15.74 -30.88
CA THR A 242 -42.12 -16.56 -29.83
C THR A 242 -40.60 -16.40 -29.81
N PRO A 243 -39.97 -15.85 -28.75
CA PRO A 243 -38.52 -15.85 -28.64
C PRO A 243 -38.05 -17.29 -28.48
N THR A 244 -37.18 -17.76 -29.39
CA THR A 244 -36.59 -19.09 -29.29
C THR A 244 -35.67 -19.11 -28.08
N VAL A 245 -36.09 -19.73 -26.98
CA VAL A 245 -35.30 -19.82 -25.75
C VAL A 245 -34.07 -20.69 -26.03
N ALA A 246 -32.97 -20.05 -26.38
CA ALA A 246 -31.65 -20.61 -26.19
C ALA A 246 -31.51 -20.89 -24.69
N LYS A 247 -31.46 -22.17 -24.32
CA LYS A 247 -31.18 -22.57 -22.95
C LYS A 247 -29.73 -22.24 -22.64
N SER A 248 -29.48 -21.03 -22.13
CA SER A 248 -28.33 -20.80 -21.27
C SER A 248 -28.46 -21.76 -20.08
N GLU A 249 -27.56 -22.74 -20.00
CA GLU A 249 -27.41 -23.54 -18.80
C GLU A 249 -27.13 -22.58 -17.63
N PRO A 250 -27.76 -22.76 -16.45
CA PRO A 250 -27.50 -21.90 -15.31
C PRO A 250 -26.05 -22.08 -14.89
N ARG A 251 -25.20 -21.09 -15.23
CA ARG A 251 -23.80 -21.05 -14.81
C ARG A 251 -23.77 -21.13 -13.29
N LYS A 252 -23.17 -22.19 -12.74
CA LYS A 252 -22.95 -22.28 -11.29
C LYS A 252 -22.09 -21.10 -10.87
N MET A 253 -22.68 -20.16 -10.15
CA MET A 253 -21.93 -19.13 -9.44
C MET A 253 -21.06 -19.83 -8.38
N ASP A 254 -19.84 -19.34 -8.23
CA ASP A 254 -18.94 -19.78 -7.17
C ASP A 254 -19.57 -19.42 -5.80
N PHE A 255 -19.80 -20.45 -4.99
CA PHE A 255 -20.46 -20.35 -3.69
C PHE A 255 -19.72 -19.38 -2.76
N ASP A 256 -18.39 -19.42 -2.71
CA ASP A 256 -17.62 -18.57 -1.81
C ASP A 256 -17.57 -17.11 -2.31
N LYS A 257 -17.56 -16.89 -3.63
CA LYS A 257 -17.68 -15.54 -4.20
C LYS A 257 -19.05 -14.93 -3.93
N GLN A 258 -20.13 -15.70 -4.11
CA GLN A 258 -21.48 -15.25 -3.80
C GLN A 258 -21.65 -15.01 -2.30
N ARG A 259 -21.07 -15.86 -1.45
CA ARG A 259 -21.08 -15.68 0.01
C ARG A 259 -20.42 -14.36 0.42
N LYS A 260 -19.17 -14.10 0.01
CA LYS A 260 -18.47 -12.81 0.24
C LYS A 260 -19.30 -11.60 -0.20
N ARG A 261 -19.97 -11.71 -1.34
CA ARG A 261 -20.83 -10.64 -1.89
C ARG A 261 -22.02 -10.37 -0.98
N ILE A 262 -22.68 -11.43 -0.49
CA ILE A 262 -23.76 -11.32 0.50
C ILE A 262 -23.23 -10.73 1.81
N ASP A 263 -22.05 -11.17 2.29
CA ASP A 263 -21.46 -10.67 3.54
C ASP A 263 -21.24 -9.15 3.52
N ARG A 264 -20.74 -8.59 2.41
CA ARG A 264 -20.60 -7.11 2.25
C ARG A 264 -21.93 -6.37 2.26
N LEU A 265 -23.02 -6.97 1.76
CA LEU A 265 -24.36 -6.38 1.87
C LEU A 265 -24.86 -6.40 3.32
N LEU A 266 -24.51 -7.45 4.08
CA LEU A 266 -24.89 -7.58 5.48
C LEU A 266 -24.07 -6.63 6.39
N GLU A 267 -22.80 -6.37 6.08
CA GLU A 267 -22.00 -5.28 6.69
C GLU A 267 -22.64 -3.89 6.48
N GLU A 268 -23.16 -3.62 5.27
CA GLU A 268 -23.88 -2.36 5.00
C GLU A 268 -25.23 -2.31 5.73
N CYS A 269 -25.97 -3.42 5.77
CA CYS A 269 -27.18 -3.51 6.58
C CYS A 269 -26.90 -3.26 8.06
N GLN A 270 -25.86 -3.86 8.66
CA GLN A 270 -25.46 -3.63 10.05
C GLN A 270 -25.25 -2.13 10.32
N LYS A 271 -24.49 -1.44 9.46
CA LYS A 271 -24.23 0.01 9.55
C LYS A 271 -25.52 0.82 9.48
N ARG A 272 -26.37 0.58 8.46
CA ARG A 272 -27.64 1.30 8.30
C ARG A 272 -28.65 1.00 9.40
N LEU A 273 -28.80 -0.25 9.84
CA LEU A 273 -29.68 -0.65 10.94
C LEU A 273 -29.29 0.05 12.26
N THR A 274 -27.99 0.18 12.53
CA THR A 274 -27.48 0.88 13.72
C THR A 274 -27.95 2.34 13.75
N ILE A 275 -27.86 3.03 12.60
CA ILE A 275 -28.29 4.43 12.46
C ILE A 275 -29.81 4.55 12.53
N GLU A 276 -30.55 3.79 11.73
CA GLU A 276 -32.01 3.94 11.56
C GLU A 276 -32.80 3.50 12.80
N ILE A 277 -32.38 2.43 13.49
CA ILE A 277 -33.04 2.00 14.74
C ILE A 277 -32.70 2.98 15.88
N GLY A 278 -31.45 3.49 15.94
CA GLY A 278 -31.07 4.54 16.89
C GLY A 278 -31.86 5.84 16.68
N ALA A 279 -32.05 6.24 15.42
CA ALA A 279 -32.86 7.40 15.05
C ALA A 279 -34.36 7.21 15.37
N LEU A 280 -34.92 6.01 15.14
CA LEU A 280 -36.30 5.68 15.52
C LEU A 280 -36.51 5.76 17.05
N LEU A 281 -35.58 5.20 17.83
CA LEU A 281 -35.71 5.10 19.28
C LEU A 281 -35.19 6.32 20.05
N GLY A 282 -34.46 7.23 19.38
CA GLY A 282 -33.90 8.45 19.98
C GLY A 282 -32.77 8.21 20.97
N VAL A 283 -32.09 7.05 20.89
CA VAL A 283 -31.05 6.61 21.83
C VAL A 283 -29.86 5.99 21.10
N ASP A 284 -28.69 5.97 21.75
CA ASP A 284 -27.48 5.32 21.22
C ASP A 284 -27.67 3.80 21.14
N ILE A 285 -27.46 3.23 19.95
CA ILE A 285 -27.56 1.79 19.67
C ILE A 285 -26.32 1.35 18.91
N PHE A 286 -25.85 0.14 19.20
CA PHE A 286 -24.74 -0.51 18.51
C PHE A 286 -25.12 -1.95 18.14
N LEU A 287 -24.82 -2.33 16.90
CA LEU A 287 -24.90 -3.69 16.39
C LEU A 287 -23.50 -4.17 16.06
N ASP A 288 -22.97 -5.08 16.86
CA ASP A 288 -21.58 -5.54 16.81
C ASP A 288 -21.49 -7.05 16.50
N ASP A 289 -20.28 -7.61 16.47
CA ASP A 289 -20.00 -9.05 16.32
C ASP A 289 -20.71 -9.75 15.13
N LEU A 290 -20.72 -9.12 13.94
CA LEU A 290 -21.38 -9.67 12.74
C LEU A 290 -20.88 -11.09 12.40
N ASP A 291 -21.79 -12.06 12.49
CA ASP A 291 -21.52 -13.51 12.41
C ASP A 291 -22.45 -14.13 11.35
N ASN A 292 -21.94 -14.26 10.12
CA ASN A 292 -22.69 -14.72 8.95
C ASN A 292 -22.36 -16.19 8.59
N ARG A 293 -23.37 -17.06 8.62
CA ARG A 293 -23.22 -18.53 8.49
C ARG A 293 -24.46 -19.20 7.91
N ILE A 294 -24.31 -20.32 7.20
CA ILE A 294 -25.43 -21.24 6.95
C ILE A 294 -25.72 -22.00 8.25
N ILE A 295 -26.99 -22.08 8.64
CA ILE A 295 -27.49 -22.91 9.74
C ILE A 295 -28.79 -23.63 9.33
N SER A 296 -29.12 -24.72 10.00
CA SER A 296 -30.44 -25.35 9.88
C SER A 296 -31.48 -24.74 10.84
N LYS A 297 -32.77 -25.01 10.61
CA LYS A 297 -33.84 -24.67 11.55
C LYS A 297 -33.61 -25.29 12.93
N GLU A 298 -33.19 -26.55 12.98
CA GLU A 298 -32.88 -27.25 14.23
C GLU A 298 -31.70 -26.59 14.97
N GLU A 299 -30.62 -26.25 14.26
CA GLU A 299 -29.45 -25.57 14.81
C GLU A 299 -29.81 -24.19 15.37
N PHE A 300 -30.62 -23.41 14.63
CA PHE A 300 -31.12 -22.12 15.11
C PHE A 300 -31.87 -22.26 16.45
N PHE A 301 -32.87 -23.16 16.51
CA PHE A 301 -33.70 -23.31 17.72
C PHE A 301 -33.05 -24.08 18.87
N SER A 302 -31.97 -24.82 18.64
CA SER A 302 -31.25 -25.58 19.68
C SER A 302 -29.99 -24.89 20.20
N GLN A 303 -29.30 -24.08 19.39
CA GLN A 303 -27.99 -23.50 19.74
C GLN A 303 -27.96 -21.96 19.78
N HIS A 304 -28.81 -21.28 19.01
CA HIS A 304 -28.76 -19.81 18.86
C HIS A 304 -29.92 -19.08 19.54
N ALA A 305 -31.14 -19.62 19.44
CA ALA A 305 -32.35 -19.02 19.98
C ALA A 305 -32.48 -19.28 21.50
N ALA A 306 -31.92 -18.40 22.34
CA ALA A 306 -32.04 -18.48 23.79
C ALA A 306 -33.35 -17.86 24.31
N GLY A 307 -34.00 -18.49 25.30
CA GLY A 307 -35.23 -17.97 25.92
C GLY A 307 -36.45 -17.95 24.99
N LYS A 308 -37.48 -17.15 25.31
CA LYS A 308 -38.58 -16.85 24.38
C LYS A 308 -38.07 -15.90 23.29
N GLN A 309 -38.58 -16.03 22.06
CA GLN A 309 -38.20 -15.24 20.90
C GLN A 309 -39.41 -14.56 20.27
N VAL A 310 -39.25 -13.34 19.75
CA VAL A 310 -40.19 -12.70 18.84
C VAL A 310 -39.61 -12.81 17.43
N ILE A 311 -40.32 -13.45 16.52
CA ILE A 311 -39.92 -13.61 15.12
C ILE A 311 -40.86 -12.79 14.24
N ALA A 312 -40.30 -11.82 13.52
CA ALA A 312 -40.98 -11.08 12.47
C ALA A 312 -40.80 -11.80 11.13
N GLU A 313 -41.91 -12.13 10.47
CA GLU A 313 -41.89 -12.69 9.12
C GLU A 313 -41.75 -11.57 8.08
N MET A 314 -40.74 -11.68 7.23
CA MET A 314 -40.42 -10.73 6.16
C MET A 314 -40.65 -11.43 4.82
N GLU A 315 -41.81 -11.19 4.19
CA GLU A 315 -42.05 -11.64 2.81
C GLU A 315 -41.10 -10.89 1.89
N VAL A 316 -40.37 -11.62 1.05
CA VAL A 316 -39.43 -11.07 0.08
C VAL A 316 -40.07 -11.10 -1.30
N VAL A 317 -40.11 -9.96 -1.98
CA VAL A 317 -40.72 -9.81 -3.30
C VAL A 317 -39.84 -9.04 -4.27
N GLY A 318 -39.86 -9.45 -5.54
CA GLY A 318 -39.07 -8.85 -6.62
C GLY A 318 -38.62 -9.91 -7.61
N ASP A 319 -37.33 -9.89 -7.98
CA ASP A 319 -36.73 -10.84 -8.93
C ASP A 319 -36.58 -12.26 -8.36
N SER A 320 -36.90 -12.46 -7.08
CA SER A 320 -37.12 -13.77 -6.42
C SER A 320 -38.09 -13.59 -5.26
N GLN A 321 -38.75 -14.67 -4.83
CA GLN A 321 -39.81 -14.64 -3.82
C GLN A 321 -39.64 -15.77 -2.82
N ASP A 322 -39.59 -15.45 -1.52
CA ASP A 322 -39.53 -16.37 -0.39
C ASP A 322 -39.83 -15.59 0.92
N THR A 323 -39.79 -16.24 2.09
CA THR A 323 -39.89 -15.58 3.41
C THR A 323 -38.56 -15.62 4.14
N SER A 324 -38.07 -14.44 4.55
CA SER A 324 -36.99 -14.29 5.53
C SER A 324 -37.55 -14.06 6.93
N TYR A 325 -36.75 -14.30 7.97
CA TYR A 325 -37.19 -14.23 9.37
C TYR A 325 -36.23 -13.37 10.20
N PHE A 326 -36.74 -12.31 10.81
CA PHE A 326 -35.99 -11.49 11.76
C PHE A 326 -36.36 -11.89 13.19
N ALA A 327 -35.40 -12.39 13.97
CA ALA A 327 -35.63 -12.98 15.29
C ALA A 327 -34.82 -12.28 16.38
N VAL A 328 -35.48 -11.97 17.50
CA VAL A 328 -34.92 -11.25 18.66
C VAL A 328 -35.46 -11.87 19.95
N GLY A 329 -34.67 -11.86 21.03
CA GLY A 329 -35.12 -12.31 22.35
C GLY A 329 -36.31 -11.49 22.87
N LEU A 330 -37.30 -12.14 23.49
CA LEU A 330 -38.53 -11.46 23.93
C LEU A 330 -38.24 -10.27 24.86
N LYS A 331 -37.29 -10.41 25.77
CA LYS A 331 -36.90 -9.35 26.70
C LYS A 331 -36.30 -8.14 25.97
N ASP A 332 -35.58 -8.37 24.88
CA ASP A 332 -34.97 -7.33 24.07
C ASP A 332 -36.02 -6.66 23.16
N ALA A 333 -36.97 -7.44 22.63
CA ALA A 333 -38.13 -6.93 21.88
C ALA A 333 -39.05 -6.04 22.74
N ILE A 334 -39.37 -6.47 23.97
CA ILE A 334 -40.07 -5.64 24.98
C ILE A 334 -39.24 -4.38 25.28
N HIS A 335 -37.91 -4.49 25.38
CA HIS A 335 -37.07 -3.34 25.70
C HIS A 335 -37.07 -2.29 24.58
N LEU A 336 -36.92 -2.71 23.31
CA LEU A 336 -36.96 -1.84 22.14
C LEU A 336 -38.34 -1.19 21.94
N GLY A 337 -39.43 -1.98 22.00
CA GLY A 337 -40.79 -1.45 21.90
C GLY A 337 -41.16 -0.53 23.06
N GLY A 338 -40.72 -0.87 24.27
CA GLY A 338 -40.93 -0.07 25.48
C GLY A 338 -40.19 1.28 25.48
N ILE A 339 -39.03 1.37 24.82
CA ILE A 339 -38.34 2.65 24.57
C ILE A 339 -39.16 3.50 23.58
N LEU A 340 -39.66 2.91 22.50
CA LEU A 340 -40.44 3.65 21.48
C LEU A 340 -41.72 4.27 22.03
N ILE A 341 -42.43 3.58 22.93
CA ILE A 341 -43.61 4.12 23.63
C ILE A 341 -43.26 4.96 24.89
N MET A 342 -41.97 5.24 25.10
CA MET A 342 -41.45 6.09 26.17
C MET A 342 -41.78 5.62 27.60
N LEU A 343 -41.74 4.30 27.84
CA LEU A 343 -41.91 3.76 29.21
C LEU A 343 -40.83 4.32 30.15
N PRO A 344 -41.20 4.82 31.35
CA PRO A 344 -40.24 5.22 32.37
C PRO A 344 -39.23 4.09 32.68
N PRO A 345 -37.92 4.35 32.87
CA PRO A 345 -36.91 3.29 32.99
C PRO A 345 -37.18 2.23 34.07
N ALA A 346 -37.84 2.59 35.16
CA ALA A 346 -38.26 1.65 36.22
C ALA A 346 -39.42 0.74 35.78
N GLU A 347 -40.37 1.27 35.00
CA GLU A 347 -41.52 0.54 34.45
C GLU A 347 -41.07 -0.37 33.30
N LEU A 348 -40.23 0.15 32.40
CA LEU A 348 -39.52 -0.59 31.36
C LEU A 348 -38.75 -1.79 31.94
N THR A 349 -38.06 -1.58 33.06
CA THR A 349 -37.34 -2.65 33.78
C THR A 349 -38.28 -3.71 34.34
N ASN A 350 -39.49 -3.34 34.78
CA ASN A 350 -40.47 -4.30 35.28
C ASN A 350 -41.08 -5.15 34.16
N VAL A 351 -41.59 -4.54 33.07
CA VAL A 351 -42.20 -5.29 31.95
C VAL A 351 -41.19 -6.23 31.27
N VAL A 352 -39.93 -5.80 31.11
CA VAL A 352 -38.84 -6.66 30.62
C VAL A 352 -38.52 -7.81 31.58
N ASN A 353 -38.68 -7.63 32.89
CA ASN A 353 -38.47 -8.69 33.88
C ASN A 353 -39.63 -9.69 33.92
N GLU A 354 -40.88 -9.21 33.89
CA GLU A 354 -42.10 -10.01 33.93
C GLU A 354 -42.45 -10.66 32.57
N GLU A 355 -41.76 -10.27 31.49
CA GLU A 355 -41.99 -10.70 30.10
C GLU A 355 -43.38 -10.29 29.57
N ASP A 356 -43.84 -9.11 29.99
CA ASP A 356 -45.13 -8.54 29.57
C ASP A 356 -45.00 -7.88 28.19
N PHE A 357 -45.47 -8.59 27.17
CA PHE A 357 -45.46 -8.16 25.77
C PHE A 357 -46.91 -7.88 25.36
N THR A 358 -47.39 -6.71 25.79
CA THR A 358 -48.74 -6.19 25.53
C THR A 358 -48.96 -5.85 24.05
N ASP A 359 -50.21 -5.63 23.64
CA ASP A 359 -50.55 -5.18 22.28
C ASP A 359 -49.77 -3.89 21.92
N ASP A 360 -49.77 -2.88 22.81
CA ASP A 360 -49.03 -1.62 22.62
C ASP A 360 -47.51 -1.85 22.41
N THR A 361 -46.91 -2.75 23.20
CA THR A 361 -45.48 -3.08 23.09
C THR A 361 -45.19 -3.90 21.83
N THR A 362 -46.15 -4.72 21.40
CA THR A 362 -46.07 -5.56 20.20
C THR A 362 -46.12 -4.72 18.93
N ASP A 363 -47.04 -3.75 18.86
CA ASP A 363 -47.14 -2.81 17.72
C ASP A 363 -45.92 -1.90 17.65
N ALA A 364 -45.43 -1.40 18.79
CA ALA A 364 -44.21 -0.59 18.85
C ALA A 364 -42.96 -1.35 18.39
N TYR A 365 -42.77 -2.59 18.84
CA TYR A 365 -41.72 -3.46 18.29
C TYR A 365 -41.97 -3.80 16.80
N GLY A 366 -43.23 -3.82 16.37
CA GLY A 366 -43.64 -3.93 14.97
C GLY A 366 -43.10 -2.79 14.09
N GLU A 367 -42.99 -1.57 14.61
CA GLU A 367 -42.38 -0.43 13.89
C GLU A 367 -40.86 -0.53 13.83
N VAL A 368 -40.20 -1.02 14.90
CA VAL A 368 -38.77 -1.39 14.83
C VAL A 368 -38.54 -2.41 13.72
N ALA A 369 -39.38 -3.45 13.64
CA ALA A 369 -39.32 -4.45 12.58
C ALA A 369 -39.70 -3.90 11.18
N ASN A 370 -40.52 -2.84 11.07
CA ASN A 370 -40.76 -2.12 9.81
C ASN A 370 -39.46 -1.44 9.33
N ILE A 371 -38.75 -0.73 10.22
CA ILE A 371 -37.44 -0.11 9.89
C ILE A 371 -36.43 -1.16 9.44
N VAL A 372 -36.35 -2.31 10.12
CA VAL A 372 -35.52 -3.45 9.68
C VAL A 372 -35.86 -3.88 8.24
N SER A 373 -37.15 -4.05 7.93
CA SER A 373 -37.63 -4.35 6.56
C SER A 373 -37.22 -3.27 5.55
N GLY A 374 -37.31 -2.00 5.91
CA GLY A 374 -36.91 -0.86 5.09
C GLY A 374 -35.42 -0.85 4.76
N VAL A 375 -34.56 -1.05 5.76
CA VAL A 375 -33.09 -1.08 5.56
C VAL A 375 -32.67 -2.23 4.66
N TYR A 376 -33.14 -3.45 4.92
CA TYR A 376 -32.83 -4.59 4.04
C TYR A 376 -33.35 -4.39 2.62
N THR A 377 -34.52 -3.75 2.45
CA THR A 377 -35.03 -3.38 1.12
C THR A 377 -34.11 -2.40 0.40
N ALA A 378 -33.73 -1.29 1.06
CA ALA A 378 -32.89 -0.27 0.45
C ALA A 378 -31.53 -0.84 0.01
N VAL A 379 -30.83 -1.57 0.89
CA VAL A 379 -29.51 -2.14 0.58
C VAL A 379 -29.59 -3.16 -0.56
N PHE A 380 -30.59 -4.05 -0.57
CA PHE A 380 -30.71 -5.06 -1.63
C PHE A 380 -31.16 -4.47 -2.98
N GLU A 381 -32.13 -3.53 -3.03
CA GLU A 381 -32.47 -2.87 -4.29
C GLU A 381 -31.34 -1.97 -4.82
N GLU A 382 -30.61 -1.26 -3.95
CA GLU A 382 -29.47 -0.42 -4.34
C GLU A 382 -28.27 -1.25 -4.82
N GLN A 383 -27.93 -2.37 -4.16
CA GLN A 383 -26.61 -3.00 -4.28
C GLN A 383 -26.62 -4.49 -4.70
N TYR A 384 -27.70 -5.24 -4.51
CA TYR A 384 -27.76 -6.64 -4.97
C TYR A 384 -28.05 -6.72 -6.49
N SER A 385 -27.74 -7.87 -7.12
CA SER A 385 -27.95 -8.09 -8.56
C SER A 385 -29.41 -8.34 -8.91
N LYS A 386 -30.15 -8.92 -7.97
CA LYS A 386 -31.60 -9.07 -7.99
C LYS A 386 -32.22 -7.99 -7.11
N LYS A 387 -33.31 -7.35 -7.56
CA LYS A 387 -34.15 -6.50 -6.73
C LYS A 387 -34.94 -7.37 -5.76
N LEU A 388 -34.67 -7.23 -4.46
CA LEU A 388 -35.40 -7.89 -3.38
C LEU A 388 -35.92 -6.84 -2.42
N ARG A 389 -37.23 -6.82 -2.20
CA ARG A 389 -37.92 -5.95 -1.23
C ARG A 389 -38.48 -6.81 -0.11
N PHE A 390 -38.27 -6.39 1.12
CA PHE A 390 -38.68 -7.08 2.33
C PHE A 390 -39.92 -6.39 2.91
N ILE A 391 -40.95 -7.17 3.22
CA ILE A 391 -42.25 -6.68 3.71
C ILE A 391 -42.61 -7.46 4.97
N ARG A 392 -42.57 -6.81 6.13
CA ARG A 392 -43.06 -7.40 7.39
C ARG A 392 -44.53 -7.80 7.26
N LYS A 393 -44.87 -9.02 7.67
CA LYS A 393 -46.25 -9.55 7.68
C LYS A 393 -46.84 -9.65 9.07
N GLN A 394 -46.16 -10.37 9.97
CA GLN A 394 -46.65 -10.66 11.31
C GLN A 394 -45.49 -10.88 12.28
N LEU A 395 -45.79 -10.75 13.57
CA LEU A 395 -44.91 -11.12 14.69
C LEU A 395 -45.42 -12.42 15.31
N LYS A 396 -44.52 -13.39 15.51
CA LYS A 396 -44.80 -14.66 16.17
C LYS A 396 -44.00 -14.77 17.46
N LEU A 397 -44.68 -14.99 18.59
CA LEU A 397 -44.04 -15.35 19.85
C LEU A 397 -43.70 -16.86 19.84
N VAL A 398 -42.43 -17.19 19.92
CA VAL A 398 -41.90 -18.55 19.79
C VAL A 398 -41.18 -18.99 21.07
N VAL A 399 -41.38 -20.25 21.43
CA VAL A 399 -40.59 -20.94 22.47
C VAL A 399 -39.73 -21.99 21.77
N PRO A 400 -38.40 -21.77 21.60
CA PRO A 400 -37.50 -22.65 20.84
C PRO A 400 -37.60 -24.14 21.23
N LEU A 401 -37.62 -24.43 22.54
CA LEU A 401 -37.77 -25.78 23.10
C LEU A 401 -39.16 -26.43 22.87
N LYS A 402 -40.06 -25.79 22.13
CA LYS A 402 -41.35 -26.33 21.69
C LYS A 402 -41.51 -26.35 20.16
N VAL A 403 -40.48 -25.98 19.39
CA VAL A 403 -40.54 -26.03 17.93
C VAL A 403 -40.37 -27.46 17.46
N GLU A 404 -41.38 -27.98 16.76
CA GLU A 404 -41.25 -29.22 16.00
C GLU A 404 -40.44 -28.93 14.73
N THR A 405 -39.24 -29.51 14.62
CA THR A 405 -38.30 -29.22 13.53
C THR A 405 -38.91 -29.49 12.17
N ALA A 406 -39.46 -30.69 11.98
CA ALA A 406 -40.11 -31.15 10.74
C ALA A 406 -41.49 -30.53 10.44
N SER A 407 -41.94 -29.53 11.20
CA SER A 407 -43.10 -28.69 10.84
C SER A 407 -42.68 -27.55 9.92
N ASP A 408 -43.61 -26.94 9.18
CA ASP A 408 -43.36 -25.65 8.51
C ASP A 408 -43.50 -24.44 9.46
N GLU A 409 -43.87 -24.66 10.72
CA GLU A 409 -43.95 -23.63 11.75
C GLU A 409 -42.77 -23.68 12.75
N PRO A 410 -42.32 -22.53 13.28
CA PRO A 410 -42.71 -21.17 12.91
C PRO A 410 -42.10 -20.71 11.57
N MET A 411 -41.13 -21.47 11.04
CA MET A 411 -40.49 -21.32 9.73
C MET A 411 -40.31 -22.71 9.08
N PRO A 412 -40.28 -22.82 7.74
CA PRO A 412 -39.98 -24.06 7.03
C PRO A 412 -38.63 -24.67 7.38
N ASP A 413 -38.53 -26.00 7.34
CA ASP A 413 -37.26 -26.71 7.55
C ASP A 413 -36.41 -26.74 6.27
N LYS A 414 -35.53 -25.73 6.14
CA LYS A 414 -34.58 -25.55 5.05
C LYS A 414 -33.30 -24.87 5.57
N PRO A 415 -32.17 -24.92 4.84
CA PRO A 415 -30.99 -24.14 5.20
C PRO A 415 -31.25 -22.63 5.09
N TYR A 416 -30.80 -21.88 6.10
CA TYR A 416 -30.84 -20.42 6.13
C TYR A 416 -29.43 -19.85 6.25
N TYR A 417 -29.12 -18.79 5.50
CA TYR A 417 -28.02 -17.89 5.82
C TYR A 417 -28.47 -17.00 6.99
N SER A 418 -27.92 -17.24 8.17
CA SER A 418 -28.11 -16.42 9.36
C SER A 418 -27.07 -15.30 9.38
N SER A 419 -27.55 -14.06 9.42
CA SER A 419 -26.77 -12.90 9.83
C SER A 419 -27.09 -12.60 11.29
N ARG A 420 -26.11 -12.78 12.18
CA ARG A 420 -26.23 -12.54 13.63
C ARG A 420 -25.44 -11.30 14.02
N MET A 421 -25.98 -10.50 14.93
CA MET A 421 -25.30 -9.34 15.54
C MET A 421 -25.57 -9.29 17.06
N SER A 422 -24.57 -8.87 17.84
CA SER A 422 -24.71 -8.49 19.25
C SER A 422 -25.40 -7.13 19.35
N LEU A 423 -26.39 -6.98 20.24
CA LEU A 423 -27.13 -5.71 20.42
C LEU A 423 -26.72 -5.01 21.72
N THR A 424 -26.41 -3.71 21.64
CA THR A 424 -26.21 -2.80 22.78
C THR A 424 -27.08 -1.56 22.62
N VAL A 425 -27.73 -1.12 23.70
CA VAL A 425 -28.59 0.08 23.74
C VAL A 425 -28.22 0.91 24.97
N GLU A 426 -27.95 2.21 24.84
CA GLU A 426 -27.47 3.09 25.92
C GLU A 426 -26.28 2.52 26.73
N GLY A 427 -25.39 1.78 26.06
CA GLY A 427 -24.25 1.09 26.70
C GLY A 427 -24.61 -0.16 27.51
N LYS A 428 -25.90 -0.53 27.58
CA LYS A 428 -26.38 -1.80 28.14
C LYS A 428 -26.39 -2.88 27.05
N SER A 429 -25.55 -3.89 27.23
CA SER A 429 -25.58 -5.10 26.38
C SER A 429 -26.88 -5.87 26.60
N LEU A 430 -27.50 -6.28 25.49
CA LEU A 430 -28.73 -7.06 25.39
C LEU A 430 -28.43 -8.46 24.81
N GLY A 431 -29.44 -9.14 24.25
CA GLY A 431 -29.25 -10.37 23.50
C GLY A 431 -28.61 -10.19 22.11
N ASN A 432 -28.87 -11.16 21.24
CA ASN A 432 -28.46 -11.12 19.83
C ASN A 432 -29.71 -10.85 18.97
N ILE A 433 -29.53 -10.16 17.85
CA ILE A 433 -30.51 -10.13 16.76
C ILE A 433 -30.05 -11.06 15.63
N HIS A 434 -31.01 -11.70 14.96
CA HIS A 434 -30.77 -12.59 13.83
C HIS A 434 -31.65 -12.23 12.64
N MET A 435 -31.07 -12.12 11.45
CA MET A 435 -31.81 -12.11 10.18
C MET A 435 -31.50 -13.38 9.41
N LEU A 436 -32.52 -14.19 9.17
CA LEU A 436 -32.44 -15.51 8.52
C LEU A 436 -32.97 -15.41 7.09
N PHE A 437 -32.11 -15.65 6.10
CA PHE A 437 -32.46 -15.68 4.68
C PHE A 437 -32.43 -17.12 4.17
N PRO A 438 -33.46 -17.61 3.44
CA PRO A 438 -33.36 -18.86 2.71
C PRO A 438 -32.14 -18.86 1.78
N THR A 439 -31.34 -19.92 1.77
CA THR A 439 -30.11 -19.96 0.94
C THR A 439 -30.39 -19.72 -0.54
N ASP A 440 -31.50 -20.28 -1.03
CA ASP A 440 -31.86 -20.30 -2.44
C ASP A 440 -32.25 -18.89 -2.94
N LEU A 441 -32.91 -18.10 -2.08
CA LEU A 441 -33.20 -16.68 -2.31
C LEU A 441 -31.91 -15.87 -2.55
N LEU A 442 -30.85 -16.19 -1.81
CA LEU A 442 -29.53 -15.58 -1.92
C LEU A 442 -28.60 -16.30 -2.91
N GLN A 443 -29.07 -17.34 -3.62
CA GLN A 443 -28.26 -18.16 -4.55
C GLN A 443 -27.04 -18.80 -3.87
N LEU A 444 -27.16 -19.12 -2.58
CA LEU A 444 -26.17 -19.83 -1.76
C LEU A 444 -26.46 -21.34 -1.71
N GLU A 445 -26.83 -21.92 -2.85
CA GLU A 445 -27.01 -23.37 -2.97
C GLU A 445 -25.67 -24.08 -2.68
N MET A 446 -25.62 -24.87 -1.60
CA MET A 446 -24.46 -25.74 -1.38
C MET A 446 -24.37 -26.76 -2.52
N PRO A 447 -23.17 -27.01 -3.09
CA PRO A 447 -23.01 -28.09 -4.05
C PRO A 447 -23.35 -29.42 -3.36
N LYS A 448 -24.47 -30.05 -3.76
CA LYS A 448 -24.89 -31.35 -3.23
C LYS A 448 -23.72 -32.32 -3.36
N ALA A 449 -23.26 -32.85 -2.22
CA ALA A 449 -22.45 -34.05 -2.22
C ALA A 449 -23.29 -35.15 -2.87
N GLU A 450 -22.85 -35.66 -4.03
CA GLU A 450 -23.57 -36.72 -4.72
C GLU A 450 -23.66 -37.95 -3.81
N GLU A 451 -24.85 -38.56 -3.73
CA GLU A 451 -25.08 -39.73 -2.91
C GLU A 451 -24.28 -40.92 -3.46
N ILE A 452 -23.07 -41.14 -2.93
CA ILE A 452 -22.32 -42.39 -3.10
C ILE A 452 -23.02 -43.46 -2.26
N ALA A 453 -24.22 -43.87 -2.70
CA ALA A 453 -24.94 -45.01 -2.18
C ALA A 453 -24.07 -46.27 -2.40
N PRO A 454 -23.81 -47.06 -1.34
CA PRO A 454 -22.72 -48.02 -1.38
C PRO A 454 -23.07 -49.26 -2.22
N GLN A 455 -22.27 -49.54 -3.25
CA GLN A 455 -22.16 -50.90 -3.78
C GLN A 455 -21.16 -51.68 -2.91
N VAL A 456 -21.72 -52.58 -2.09
CA VAL A 456 -20.99 -53.56 -1.29
C VAL A 456 -20.87 -54.88 -2.09
N ASP A 457 -19.99 -55.77 -1.63
CA ASP A 457 -19.61 -57.07 -2.19
C ASP A 457 -18.64 -57.01 -3.39
N ALA A 458 -17.50 -57.70 -3.39
CA ALA A 458 -16.90 -58.59 -2.37
C ALA A 458 -15.40 -58.84 -2.70
N ALA A 459 -14.52 -59.35 -1.81
CA ALA A 459 -14.44 -59.35 -0.34
C ALA A 459 -13.09 -59.99 0.09
N ILE A 460 -12.51 -59.56 1.22
CA ILE A 460 -11.47 -60.27 2.03
C ILE A 460 -10.10 -60.55 1.33
N GLY A 461 -8.93 -60.24 1.90
CA GLY A 461 -8.57 -59.60 3.17
C GLY A 461 -7.27 -60.18 3.78
N LYS A 462 -6.71 -59.49 4.79
CA LYS A 462 -5.49 -59.83 5.59
C LYS A 462 -4.13 -59.62 4.86
N SER A 463 -3.03 -59.24 5.53
CA SER A 463 -2.83 -58.83 6.94
C SER A 463 -1.68 -57.83 7.13
N GLU A 464 -1.89 -56.90 8.06
CA GLU A 464 -0.99 -56.39 9.11
C GLU A 464 0.54 -56.68 9.10
N ALA A 465 1.28 -55.58 9.35
CA ALA A 465 2.31 -55.41 10.41
C ALA A 465 3.82 -55.64 10.17
N ASP A 466 4.55 -54.87 10.98
CA ASP A 466 5.92 -54.99 11.52
C ASP A 466 7.19 -54.84 10.66
N ALA A 467 7.70 -53.60 10.67
CA ALA A 467 8.80 -53.16 11.54
C ALA A 467 10.26 -53.69 11.36
N VAL A 468 11.16 -52.68 11.23
CA VAL A 468 12.43 -52.52 11.99
C VAL A 468 13.75 -53.15 11.48
N LYS A 469 14.80 -52.29 11.50
CA LYS A 469 16.28 -52.51 11.53
C LYS A 469 17.11 -52.78 10.24
N LYS A 470 17.94 -51.77 9.93
CA LYS A 470 19.37 -51.80 9.51
C LYS A 470 20.23 -52.83 10.30
N PRO A 471 21.49 -53.20 9.93
CA PRO A 471 22.49 -52.44 9.13
C PRO A 471 23.44 -53.27 8.19
N THR A 472 24.51 -52.61 7.68
CA THR A 472 25.86 -53.15 7.32
C THR A 472 25.98 -54.25 6.23
N THR A 473 26.43 -53.95 5.00
CA THR A 473 27.84 -53.79 4.49
C THR A 473 28.64 -55.09 4.31
N GLU A 474 29.00 -55.43 3.07
CA GLU A 474 30.38 -55.43 2.50
C GLU A 474 30.34 -55.93 1.03
N VAL A 475 30.92 -55.20 0.06
CA VAL A 475 32.27 -55.35 -0.52
C VAL A 475 32.52 -56.70 -1.22
N ASP A 476 32.43 -56.69 -2.55
CA ASP A 476 33.50 -57.14 -3.46
C ASP A 476 33.22 -56.50 -4.86
N ASN A 477 34.09 -56.40 -5.87
CA ASN A 477 35.51 -55.95 -5.99
C ASN A 477 35.87 -55.95 -7.49
N GLY A 478 37.10 -55.55 -7.83
CA GLY A 478 37.66 -55.72 -9.17
C GLY A 478 37.37 -54.56 -10.15
N GLN A 479 38.35 -54.08 -10.93
CA GLN A 479 39.78 -54.36 -10.82
C GLN A 479 40.62 -53.19 -11.37
N ALA A 480 41.73 -52.90 -10.70
CA ALA A 480 42.60 -51.76 -11.00
C ALA A 480 43.64 -52.05 -12.09
N ALA A 481 44.05 -51.01 -12.79
CA ALA A 481 45.37 -50.89 -13.43
C ALA A 481 45.88 -49.44 -13.28
N SER A 482 47.19 -49.27 -13.07
CA SER A 482 47.90 -47.99 -12.84
C SER A 482 49.32 -48.15 -13.44
N PRO A 483 50.39 -47.44 -13.03
CA PRO A 483 50.57 -46.05 -12.55
C PRO A 483 51.72 -45.31 -13.30
N GLU A 484 51.99 -44.03 -12.97
CA GLU A 484 53.31 -43.40 -12.64
C GLU A 484 53.08 -41.87 -12.45
N LYS A 485 53.51 -41.17 -11.39
CA LYS A 485 54.85 -40.87 -10.80
C LYS A 485 55.75 -40.01 -11.73
N ALA A 486 56.49 -39.00 -11.25
CA ALA A 486 56.81 -38.52 -9.89
C ALA A 486 56.44 -37.00 -9.73
N ALA A 487 56.90 -36.13 -8.81
CA ALA A 487 57.97 -36.15 -7.79
C ALA A 487 57.59 -35.34 -6.52
N LYS A 488 58.43 -34.39 -6.03
CA LYS A 488 58.24 -33.64 -4.76
C LYS A 488 58.85 -32.22 -4.77
N LYS A 489 58.15 -31.27 -4.10
CA LYS A 489 58.55 -30.11 -3.23
C LYS A 489 59.97 -29.49 -3.37
N PRO A 490 60.14 -28.14 -3.18
CA PRO A 490 59.61 -27.43 -2.00
C PRO A 490 59.11 -25.96 -2.12
N VAL A 491 58.13 -25.65 -1.26
CA VAL A 491 57.92 -24.43 -0.45
C VAL A 491 58.31 -23.05 -1.01
N ARG A 492 57.28 -22.23 -1.33
CA ARG A 492 57.15 -20.87 -0.80
C ARG A 492 55.69 -20.37 -0.83
N ALA A 493 55.23 -19.82 0.29
CA ALA A 493 54.05 -18.96 0.41
C ALA A 493 54.54 -17.48 0.53
N PRO A 494 53.68 -16.43 0.54
CA PRO A 494 52.21 -16.41 0.53
C PRO A 494 51.57 -15.54 -0.59
N VAL A 495 50.23 -15.55 -0.70
CA VAL A 495 49.45 -14.59 -1.52
C VAL A 495 48.17 -14.11 -0.80
N GLU A 496 48.27 -13.70 0.46
CA GLU A 496 47.18 -12.99 1.19
C GLU A 496 47.38 -11.46 1.19
N VAL A 497 48.55 -11.00 0.73
CA VAL A 497 49.05 -9.61 0.89
C VAL A 497 48.26 -8.57 0.08
N LYS A 498 47.41 -8.97 -0.87
CA LYS A 498 46.71 -8.01 -1.77
C LYS A 498 45.53 -7.29 -1.13
N ASN A 499 44.74 -7.95 -0.28
CA ASN A 499 43.44 -7.41 0.15
C ASN A 499 43.59 -6.28 1.19
N ASP A 500 44.46 -6.49 2.20
CA ASP A 500 44.81 -5.49 3.20
C ASP A 500 45.44 -4.22 2.58
N ALA A 501 46.28 -4.38 1.54
CA ALA A 501 46.86 -3.26 0.82
C ALA A 501 45.82 -2.40 0.09
N LEU A 502 44.77 -3.03 -0.45
CA LEU A 502 43.68 -2.35 -1.17
C LEU A 502 42.75 -1.59 -0.22
N ASP A 503 42.34 -2.19 0.90
CA ASP A 503 41.53 -1.51 1.92
C ASP A 503 42.30 -0.34 2.57
N LYS A 504 43.61 -0.48 2.80
CA LYS A 504 44.47 0.63 3.25
C LYS A 504 44.59 1.75 2.21
N HIS A 505 44.46 1.46 0.92
CA HIS A 505 44.43 2.46 -0.14
C HIS A 505 43.05 3.13 -0.24
N ARG A 506 41.95 2.37 -0.16
CA ARG A 506 40.58 2.90 -0.01
C ARG A 506 40.49 3.89 1.15
N LYS A 507 40.95 3.50 2.34
CA LYS A 507 40.99 4.36 3.55
C LYS A 507 41.91 5.58 3.43
N ARG A 508 42.80 5.64 2.43
CA ARG A 508 43.56 6.86 2.07
C ARG A 508 42.72 7.75 1.15
N VAL A 509 42.06 7.18 0.15
CA VAL A 509 41.11 7.88 -0.73
C VAL A 509 39.97 8.49 0.08
N ASP A 510 39.40 7.78 1.05
CA ASP A 510 38.32 8.31 1.91
C ASP A 510 38.75 9.56 2.68
N LYS A 511 39.96 9.56 3.25
CA LYS A 511 40.54 10.73 3.93
C LYS A 511 40.81 11.90 2.98
N LEU A 512 41.22 11.60 1.74
CA LEU A 512 41.42 12.60 0.70
C LEU A 512 40.09 13.26 0.30
N LEU A 513 39.02 12.48 0.17
CA LEU A 513 37.68 12.97 -0.16
C LEU A 513 37.05 13.78 0.99
N VAL A 514 37.39 13.48 2.25
CA VAL A 514 37.05 14.32 3.41
C VAL A 514 37.76 15.68 3.35
N LEU A 515 39.04 15.72 2.97
CA LEU A 515 39.77 16.98 2.75
C LEU A 515 39.24 17.77 1.54
N CYS A 516 38.75 17.08 0.49
CA CYS A 516 38.04 17.73 -0.61
C CYS A 516 36.75 18.39 -0.11
N ARG A 517 35.92 17.67 0.67
CA ARG A 517 34.70 18.23 1.28
C ARG A 517 34.99 19.49 2.09
N GLU A 518 35.98 19.44 2.98
CA GLU A 518 36.34 20.55 3.87
C GLU A 518 36.85 21.77 3.11
N LYS A 519 37.70 21.59 2.09
CA LYS A 519 38.11 22.71 1.20
C LYS A 519 36.92 23.23 0.36
N VAL A 520 36.04 22.35 -0.17
CA VAL A 520 34.85 22.78 -0.94
C VAL A 520 33.92 23.64 -0.08
N GLN A 521 33.65 23.25 1.17
CA GLN A 521 32.87 24.05 2.11
C GLN A 521 33.45 25.45 2.29
N SER A 522 34.78 25.56 2.46
CA SER A 522 35.47 26.84 2.62
C SER A 522 35.40 27.72 1.38
N GLU A 523 35.77 27.20 0.20
CA GLU A 523 35.86 28.00 -1.03
C GLU A 523 34.46 28.38 -1.57
N VAL A 524 33.48 27.47 -1.51
CA VAL A 524 32.11 27.75 -2.00
C VAL A 524 31.37 28.69 -1.04
N SER A 525 31.55 28.59 0.28
CA SER A 525 31.03 29.60 1.22
C SER A 525 31.65 30.98 0.97
N ALA A 526 32.96 31.03 0.68
CA ALA A 526 33.66 32.29 0.40
C ALA A 526 33.21 32.96 -0.90
N LEU A 527 32.79 32.18 -1.91
CA LEU A 527 32.17 32.69 -3.14
C LEU A 527 30.74 33.18 -2.91
N LEU A 528 29.90 32.34 -2.28
CA LEU A 528 28.47 32.60 -2.11
C LEU A 528 28.17 33.70 -1.09
N GLY A 529 29.03 33.88 -0.08
CA GLY A 529 28.76 34.74 1.08
C GLY A 529 27.81 34.13 2.11
N PHE A 530 27.26 32.94 1.83
CA PHE A 530 26.39 32.15 2.70
C PHE A 530 27.16 30.95 3.30
N ASN A 531 26.66 30.38 4.39
CA ASN A 531 27.25 29.22 5.06
C ASN A 531 26.91 27.91 4.30
N PHE A 532 27.69 27.58 3.28
CA PHE A 532 27.56 26.36 2.49
C PHE A 532 28.20 25.17 3.22
N GLN A 533 27.38 24.19 3.62
CA GLN A 533 27.84 23.03 4.38
C GLN A 533 27.60 21.71 3.65
N LEU A 534 28.57 20.82 3.78
CA LEU A 534 28.52 19.43 3.32
C LEU A 534 28.73 18.53 4.52
N SER A 535 27.77 17.67 4.81
CA SER A 535 27.76 16.78 5.97
C SER A 535 27.60 15.31 5.55
N ASN A 536 27.64 14.40 6.53
CA ASN A 536 27.28 12.99 6.39
C ASN A 536 27.87 12.29 5.14
N GLN A 537 29.16 12.52 4.90
CA GLN A 537 29.86 11.99 3.73
C GLN A 537 29.99 10.46 3.79
N VAL A 538 29.46 9.77 2.78
CA VAL A 538 29.51 8.30 2.65
C VAL A 538 30.10 7.93 1.30
N ASN A 539 31.06 6.99 1.31
CA ASN A 539 31.77 6.54 0.12
C ASN A 539 31.48 5.06 -0.19
N THR A 540 30.83 4.80 -1.33
CA THR A 540 30.40 3.46 -1.77
C THR A 540 30.90 3.15 -3.19
N ILE A 541 30.64 1.92 -3.67
CA ILE A 541 30.68 1.58 -5.09
C ILE A 541 29.25 1.56 -5.60
N ILE A 542 29.04 2.08 -6.81
CA ILE A 542 27.75 2.03 -7.50
C ILE A 542 27.96 1.91 -9.03
N GLY A 543 27.10 1.16 -9.70
CA GLY A 543 27.00 1.17 -11.16
C GLY A 543 26.04 2.25 -11.67
N LYS A 544 26.07 2.53 -12.98
CA LYS A 544 25.17 3.51 -13.63
C LYS A 544 23.69 3.23 -13.35
N GLU A 545 23.25 1.98 -13.47
CA GLU A 545 21.85 1.60 -13.23
C GLU A 545 21.39 1.89 -11.79
N PRO A 546 21.95 1.27 -10.72
CA PRO A 546 21.49 1.51 -9.35
C PRO A 546 21.60 2.98 -8.91
N PHE A 547 22.50 3.76 -9.52
CA PHE A 547 22.55 5.21 -9.30
C PHE A 547 21.26 5.91 -9.75
N PHE A 548 20.83 5.70 -11.01
CA PHE A 548 19.62 6.36 -11.53
C PHE A 548 18.30 5.68 -11.13
N SER A 549 18.29 4.35 -10.97
CA SER A 549 17.09 3.58 -10.60
C SER A 549 16.71 3.77 -9.13
N ASP A 550 17.64 3.56 -8.21
CA ASP A 550 17.38 3.50 -6.77
C ASP A 550 17.95 4.70 -5.99
N PHE A 551 19.08 5.29 -6.40
CA PHE A 551 19.80 6.28 -5.56
C PHE A 551 19.37 7.75 -5.74
N VAL A 552 19.24 8.28 -6.97
CA VAL A 552 18.79 9.68 -7.20
C VAL A 552 17.33 9.78 -7.66
N SER A 553 16.64 10.88 -7.32
CA SER A 553 15.24 11.16 -7.69
C SER A 553 15.02 12.64 -8.04
N GLY A 554 13.99 12.91 -8.85
CA GLY A 554 13.77 14.22 -9.49
C GLY A 554 14.75 14.48 -10.63
N LYS A 555 14.62 15.63 -11.32
CA LYS A 555 15.58 16.06 -12.35
C LYS A 555 16.93 16.36 -11.69
N GLN A 556 18.03 16.03 -12.36
CA GLN A 556 19.41 16.24 -11.90
C GLN A 556 20.15 17.20 -12.83
N ILE A 557 21.20 17.84 -12.31
CA ILE A 557 22.30 18.39 -13.10
C ILE A 557 23.50 17.48 -12.98
N VAL A 558 24.07 17.08 -14.12
CA VAL A 558 25.32 16.34 -14.22
C VAL A 558 26.38 17.28 -14.79
N VAL A 559 27.48 17.44 -14.06
CA VAL A 559 28.65 18.19 -14.49
C VAL A 559 29.77 17.22 -14.83
N ASN A 560 30.25 17.32 -16.06
CA ASN A 560 31.37 16.55 -16.58
C ASN A 560 32.69 17.18 -16.11
N MET A 561 33.55 16.41 -15.47
CA MET A 561 34.92 16.80 -15.12
C MET A 561 35.93 15.86 -15.77
N ASP A 562 36.64 16.35 -16.80
CA ASP A 562 37.77 15.66 -17.40
C ASP A 562 38.93 15.61 -16.39
N VAL A 563 39.49 14.42 -16.19
CA VAL A 563 40.59 14.17 -15.24
C VAL A 563 41.87 13.92 -16.03
N VAL A 564 42.92 14.69 -15.75
CA VAL A 564 44.18 14.66 -16.50
C VAL A 564 45.41 14.75 -15.59
N GLY A 565 46.44 13.93 -15.87
CA GLY A 565 47.71 13.93 -15.15
C GLY A 565 48.44 12.59 -15.28
N ASP A 566 48.81 11.98 -14.14
CA ASP A 566 49.42 10.65 -14.10
C ASP A 566 48.45 9.51 -14.49
N LEU A 567 47.14 9.80 -14.45
CA LEU A 567 46.04 9.00 -15.01
C LEU A 567 45.12 9.95 -15.80
N ALA A 568 44.26 9.39 -16.66
CA ALA A 568 43.29 10.17 -17.43
C ALA A 568 41.93 9.46 -17.48
N GLY A 569 40.84 10.24 -17.54
CA GLY A 569 39.47 9.73 -17.54
C GLY A 569 38.45 10.86 -17.33
N LYS A 570 37.24 10.53 -16.89
CA LYS A 570 36.22 11.50 -16.48
C LYS A 570 35.66 11.17 -15.10
N SER A 571 35.23 12.19 -14.39
CA SER A 571 34.48 12.09 -13.13
C SER A 571 33.27 13.03 -13.20
N TYR A 572 32.26 12.78 -12.39
CA TYR A 572 30.94 13.40 -12.56
C TYR A 572 30.45 13.97 -11.24
N LEU A 573 30.08 15.25 -11.22
CA LEU A 573 29.43 15.91 -10.08
C LEU A 573 27.92 15.95 -10.39
N VAL A 574 27.10 15.38 -9.51
CA VAL A 574 25.65 15.25 -9.70
C VAL A 574 24.89 15.82 -8.50
N VAL A 575 23.98 16.74 -8.79
CA VAL A 575 23.17 17.50 -7.81
C VAL A 575 21.73 17.54 -8.31
N ASN A 576 20.74 17.62 -7.40
CA ASN A 576 19.35 17.82 -7.81
C ASN A 576 19.18 19.18 -8.52
N LEU A 577 18.31 19.23 -9.53
CA LEU A 577 18.06 20.44 -10.32
C LEU A 577 17.60 21.64 -9.46
N ARG A 578 16.69 21.42 -8.51
CA ARG A 578 16.17 22.47 -7.61
C ARG A 578 17.27 23.05 -6.73
N ASP A 579 18.17 22.20 -6.26
CA ASP A 579 19.35 22.63 -5.51
C ASP A 579 20.30 23.41 -6.42
N ALA A 580 20.61 22.92 -7.63
CA ALA A 580 21.49 23.61 -8.58
C ALA A 580 20.95 25.01 -8.97
N ILE A 581 19.63 25.13 -9.22
CA ILE A 581 18.96 26.42 -9.44
C ILE A 581 19.08 27.31 -8.20
N ARG A 582 18.82 26.78 -6.98
CA ARG A 582 18.89 27.58 -5.74
C ARG A 582 20.31 28.07 -5.45
N ILE A 583 21.33 27.23 -5.64
CA ILE A 583 22.74 27.58 -5.42
C ILE A 583 23.22 28.59 -6.48
N GLY A 584 22.92 28.38 -7.77
CA GLY A 584 23.29 29.29 -8.85
C GLY A 584 22.58 30.65 -8.74
N GLY A 585 21.28 30.64 -8.44
CA GLY A 585 20.45 31.83 -8.24
C GLY A 585 20.89 32.66 -7.03
N ALA A 586 21.38 32.02 -5.96
CA ALA A 586 21.99 32.70 -4.83
C ALA A 586 23.28 33.45 -5.21
N LEU A 587 24.12 32.88 -6.09
CA LEU A 587 25.35 33.53 -6.56
C LEU A 587 25.09 34.80 -7.39
N ILE A 588 24.06 34.78 -8.24
CA ILE A 588 23.63 35.96 -9.02
C ILE A 588 22.67 36.88 -8.25
N MET A 589 22.42 36.59 -6.97
CA MET A 589 21.59 37.39 -6.04
C MET A 589 20.13 37.57 -6.49
N LEU A 590 19.50 36.51 -7.01
CA LEU A 590 18.06 36.52 -7.28
C LEU A 590 17.25 36.85 -6.01
N PRO A 591 16.22 37.71 -6.07
CA PRO A 591 15.32 37.95 -4.94
C PRO A 591 14.64 36.65 -4.48
N ASN A 592 14.53 36.40 -3.17
CA ASN A 592 14.02 35.13 -2.64
C ASN A 592 12.65 34.70 -3.23
N SER A 593 11.74 35.65 -3.50
CA SER A 593 10.43 35.36 -4.10
C SER A 593 10.50 34.96 -5.58
N GLU A 594 11.55 35.36 -6.29
CA GLU A 594 11.83 34.99 -7.68
C GLU A 594 12.60 33.66 -7.71
N LEU A 595 13.58 33.51 -6.81
CA LEU A 595 14.35 32.28 -6.62
C LEU A 595 13.46 31.07 -6.30
N GLU A 596 12.53 31.21 -5.35
CA GLU A 596 11.62 30.11 -4.99
C GLU A 596 10.60 29.81 -6.10
N ALA A 597 10.27 30.77 -6.97
CA ALA A 597 9.43 30.54 -8.14
C ALA A 597 10.17 29.70 -9.20
N VAL A 598 11.37 30.12 -9.64
CA VAL A 598 12.15 29.34 -10.63
C VAL A 598 12.60 27.97 -10.10
N VAL A 599 12.75 27.81 -8.78
CA VAL A 599 12.99 26.52 -8.13
C VAL A 599 11.73 25.63 -8.13
N ALA A 600 10.53 26.20 -8.00
CA ALA A 600 9.27 25.45 -8.07
C ALA A 600 8.93 25.03 -9.52
N ASP A 601 9.10 25.93 -10.48
CA ASP A 601 8.89 25.69 -11.91
C ASP A 601 10.01 24.86 -12.57
N GLU A 602 11.12 24.63 -11.85
CA GLU A 602 12.33 23.93 -12.30
C GLU A 602 13.01 24.56 -13.53
N GLU A 603 12.91 25.89 -13.68
CA GLU A 603 13.48 26.65 -14.80
C GLU A 603 14.96 27.00 -14.54
N LEU A 604 15.86 26.33 -15.26
CA LEU A 604 17.29 26.66 -15.29
C LEU A 604 17.59 27.63 -16.44
N GLY A 605 17.48 28.94 -16.17
CA GLY A 605 17.92 29.99 -17.10
C GLY A 605 19.43 30.02 -17.32
N GLU A 606 19.88 30.59 -18.45
CA GLU A 606 21.30 30.61 -18.86
C GLU A 606 22.23 31.23 -17.80
N ASP A 607 21.84 32.37 -17.20
CA ASP A 607 22.62 33.04 -16.13
C ASP A 607 22.77 32.14 -14.88
N THR A 608 21.71 31.44 -14.50
CA THR A 608 21.71 30.49 -13.36
C THR A 608 22.57 29.25 -13.67
N GLN A 609 22.56 28.78 -14.91
CA GLN A 609 23.38 27.66 -15.38
C GLN A 609 24.88 28.01 -15.39
N ASP A 610 25.24 29.21 -15.86
CA ASP A 610 26.63 29.68 -15.84
C ASP A 610 27.12 29.90 -14.40
N ALA A 611 26.30 30.51 -13.54
CA ALA A 611 26.61 30.73 -12.14
C ALA A 611 26.85 29.43 -11.35
N PHE A 612 25.97 28.43 -11.48
CA PHE A 612 26.21 27.10 -10.90
C PHE A 612 27.40 26.40 -11.59
N GLY A 613 27.62 26.68 -12.88
CA GLY A 613 28.78 26.26 -13.65
C GLY A 613 30.12 26.79 -13.13
N GLU A 614 30.17 27.99 -12.55
CA GLU A 614 31.35 28.56 -11.89
C GLU A 614 31.60 27.95 -10.50
N ILE A 615 30.54 27.61 -9.77
CA ILE A 615 30.65 26.86 -8.51
C ILE A 615 31.22 25.46 -8.77
N ALA A 616 30.79 24.81 -9.87
CA ALA A 616 31.36 23.56 -10.30
C ALA A 616 32.83 23.68 -10.78
N ASN A 617 33.22 24.81 -11.39
CA ASN A 617 34.64 25.12 -11.67
C ASN A 617 35.47 25.20 -10.38
N ILE A 618 34.95 25.86 -9.33
CA ILE A 618 35.63 25.95 -8.02
C ILE A 618 35.74 24.58 -7.35
N ILE A 619 34.69 23.75 -7.41
CA ILE A 619 34.73 22.36 -6.91
C ILE A 619 35.83 21.57 -7.63
N ALA A 620 35.89 21.61 -8.97
CA ALA A 620 36.94 20.95 -9.75
C ALA A 620 38.35 21.48 -9.41
N GLY A 621 38.48 22.79 -9.14
CA GLY A 621 39.71 23.42 -8.65
C GLY A 621 40.15 22.91 -7.27
N VAL A 622 39.22 22.73 -6.33
CA VAL A 622 39.50 22.15 -5.01
C VAL A 622 39.96 20.70 -5.14
N TYR A 623 39.24 19.87 -5.90
CA TYR A 623 39.62 18.47 -6.15
C TYR A 623 41.02 18.39 -6.79
N THR A 624 41.33 19.27 -7.74
CA THR A 624 42.68 19.40 -8.31
C THR A 624 43.73 19.68 -7.25
N GLY A 625 43.54 20.73 -6.43
CA GLY A 625 44.51 21.12 -5.41
C GLY A 625 44.76 20.01 -4.38
N VAL A 626 43.71 19.35 -3.90
CA VAL A 626 43.84 18.26 -2.91
C VAL A 626 44.53 17.03 -3.49
N PHE A 627 44.21 16.63 -4.73
CA PHE A 627 44.83 15.47 -5.36
C PHE A 627 46.28 15.74 -5.79
N GLU A 628 46.63 16.90 -6.33
CA GLU A 628 48.03 17.24 -6.65
C GLU A 628 48.92 17.37 -5.41
N GLU A 629 48.38 17.82 -4.26
CA GLU A 629 49.10 17.94 -3.00
C GLU A 629 49.30 16.59 -2.27
N GLN A 630 48.27 15.74 -2.21
CA GLN A 630 48.20 14.64 -1.23
C GLN A 630 47.91 13.25 -1.79
N TYR A 631 47.54 13.11 -3.07
CA TYR A 631 47.32 11.78 -3.66
C TYR A 631 48.62 11.16 -4.21
N THR A 632 48.64 9.83 -4.35
CA THR A 632 49.79 9.09 -4.91
C THR A 632 49.95 9.23 -6.42
N LYS A 633 49.05 9.96 -7.07
CA LYS A 633 49.02 10.30 -8.50
C LYS A 633 48.62 11.76 -8.62
N LYS A 634 49.29 12.52 -9.48
CA LYS A 634 48.87 13.89 -9.81
C LYS A 634 47.66 13.82 -10.72
N LEU A 635 46.49 14.19 -10.22
CA LEU A 635 45.24 14.27 -10.97
C LEU A 635 44.72 15.71 -10.90
N ARG A 636 44.37 16.26 -12.05
CA ARG A 636 43.73 17.58 -12.18
C ARG A 636 42.35 17.39 -12.81
N PHE A 637 41.35 18.01 -12.21
CA PHE A 637 39.95 17.93 -12.57
C PHE A 637 39.55 19.23 -13.26
N ILE A 638 38.98 19.12 -14.46
CA ILE A 638 38.62 20.26 -15.31
C ILE A 638 37.14 20.09 -15.67
N LYS A 639 36.26 20.97 -15.16
CA LYS A 639 34.85 21.01 -15.57
C LYS A 639 34.79 21.34 -17.07
N THR A 640 34.24 20.43 -17.87
CA THR A 640 34.19 20.52 -19.34
C THR A 640 32.81 20.79 -19.89
N ASP A 641 31.75 20.30 -19.23
CA ASP A 641 30.37 20.38 -19.70
C ASP A 641 29.37 20.24 -18.53
N LEU A 642 28.12 20.66 -18.74
CA LEU A 642 27.04 20.61 -17.74
C LEU A 642 25.69 20.44 -18.45
N HIS A 643 24.96 19.37 -18.11
CA HIS A 643 23.68 19.04 -18.73
C HIS A 643 22.63 18.54 -17.72
N GLN A 644 21.36 18.69 -18.09
CA GLN A 644 20.20 18.27 -17.30
C GLN A 644 19.83 16.81 -17.61
N VAL A 645 19.52 16.03 -16.58
CA VAL A 645 19.21 14.59 -16.70
C VAL A 645 17.93 14.25 -15.94
N VAL A 646 17.04 13.46 -16.54
CA VAL A 646 15.94 12.82 -15.82
C VAL A 646 16.29 11.35 -15.58
N PRO A 647 16.55 10.91 -14.33
CA PRO A 647 17.04 9.56 -14.03
C PRO A 647 16.25 8.40 -14.65
N MET A 648 14.92 8.54 -14.71
CA MET A 648 14.03 7.50 -15.25
C MET A 648 14.06 7.36 -16.79
N LYS A 649 14.59 8.38 -17.49
CA LYS A 649 14.76 8.43 -18.95
C LYS A 649 16.17 8.07 -19.43
N VAL A 650 17.12 7.79 -18.53
CA VAL A 650 18.49 7.43 -18.89
C VAL A 650 18.51 6.09 -19.64
N GLU A 651 19.08 6.08 -20.84
CA GLU A 651 19.43 4.84 -21.54
C GLU A 651 20.66 4.23 -20.87
N LEU A 652 20.50 3.05 -20.26
CA LEU A 652 21.58 2.42 -19.47
C LEU A 652 22.81 2.10 -20.33
N GLU A 653 22.59 1.52 -21.51
CA GLU A 653 23.65 1.09 -22.45
C GLU A 653 24.34 2.24 -23.21
N ALA A 654 23.88 3.49 -23.08
CA ALA A 654 24.53 4.64 -23.70
C ALA A 654 25.77 5.10 -22.91
N ASP A 655 26.70 5.79 -23.57
CA ASP A 655 27.82 6.48 -22.88
C ASP A 655 27.39 7.79 -22.18
N GLU A 656 26.14 8.20 -22.35
CA GLU A 656 25.54 9.40 -21.75
C GLU A 656 24.49 9.02 -20.67
N PRO A 657 24.29 9.85 -19.62
CA PRO A 657 25.08 11.04 -19.26
C PRO A 657 26.50 10.71 -18.81
N PHE A 658 26.76 9.46 -18.44
CA PHE A 658 28.08 8.87 -18.27
C PHE A 658 28.05 7.37 -18.62
N PRO A 659 29.21 6.74 -18.91
CA PRO A 659 29.31 5.34 -19.30
C PRO A 659 28.70 4.33 -18.33
N ASN A 660 28.37 3.14 -18.83
CA ASN A 660 27.86 2.02 -18.01
C ASN A 660 29.01 1.32 -17.24
N ASP A 661 29.67 2.09 -16.37
CA ASP A 661 30.83 1.69 -15.57
C ASP A 661 30.49 1.59 -14.07
N GLU A 662 31.46 1.11 -13.29
CA GLU A 662 31.44 1.20 -11.83
C GLU A 662 32.19 2.44 -11.33
N TYR A 663 31.57 3.12 -10.38
CA TYR A 663 32.06 4.36 -9.80
C TYR A 663 32.24 4.21 -8.28
N TYR A 664 33.33 4.76 -7.77
CA TYR A 664 33.41 5.17 -6.37
C TYR A 664 32.55 6.43 -6.22
N LEU A 665 31.43 6.30 -5.52
CA LEU A 665 30.49 7.40 -5.24
C LEU A 665 30.82 7.99 -3.88
N SER A 666 31.15 9.28 -3.84
CA SER A 666 31.17 10.12 -2.63
C SER A 666 29.87 10.92 -2.58
N THR A 667 28.92 10.53 -1.73
CA THR A 667 27.69 11.30 -1.46
C THR A 667 27.84 12.12 -0.20
N MET A 668 27.27 13.34 -0.20
CA MET A 668 27.27 14.29 0.92
C MET A 668 25.89 14.96 1.01
N GLU A 669 25.42 15.21 2.22
CA GLU A 669 24.20 16.01 2.46
C GLU A 669 24.54 17.51 2.41
N LEU A 670 23.69 18.30 1.78
CA LEU A 670 23.90 19.73 1.55
C LEU A 670 22.99 20.58 2.44
N SER A 671 23.54 21.68 2.99
CA SER A 671 22.74 22.78 3.51
C SER A 671 23.38 24.14 3.20
N ILE A 672 22.55 25.18 3.16
CA ILE A 672 22.97 26.58 3.07
C ILE A 672 22.30 27.34 4.22
N ASP A 673 23.10 27.99 5.06
CA ASP A 673 22.67 28.62 6.31
C ASP A 673 21.87 27.65 7.21
N GLU A 674 20.56 27.85 7.37
CA GLU A 674 19.65 26.96 8.11
C GLU A 674 18.80 26.05 7.19
N THR A 675 18.88 26.23 5.86
CA THR A 675 18.11 25.48 4.87
C THR A 675 18.82 24.17 4.51
N ILE A 676 18.20 23.04 4.87
CA ILE A 676 18.61 21.71 4.41
C ILE A 676 18.15 21.52 2.96
N LEU A 677 19.05 21.05 2.10
CA LEU A 677 18.84 20.78 0.68
C LEU A 677 18.99 19.27 0.41
N GLY A 678 19.12 18.87 -0.85
CA GLY A 678 19.34 17.48 -1.24
C GLY A 678 20.79 16.99 -1.01
N LYS A 679 21.32 16.25 -1.98
CA LYS A 679 22.64 15.60 -1.89
C LYS A 679 23.55 16.01 -3.03
N VAL A 680 24.82 16.26 -2.69
CA VAL A 680 25.92 16.45 -3.64
C VAL A 680 26.64 15.12 -3.80
N ASN A 681 26.73 14.65 -5.03
CA ASN A 681 27.30 13.34 -5.37
C ASN A 681 28.49 13.54 -6.29
N VAL A 682 29.61 12.86 -6.03
CA VAL A 682 30.76 12.85 -6.95
C VAL A 682 31.15 11.42 -7.27
N LEU A 683 31.12 11.08 -8.56
CA LEU A 683 31.38 9.75 -9.09
C LEU A 683 32.75 9.71 -9.77
N PHE A 684 33.60 8.78 -9.34
CA PHE A 684 34.94 8.54 -9.89
C PHE A 684 35.04 7.09 -10.41
N PRO A 685 35.35 6.84 -11.69
CA PRO A 685 35.72 5.51 -12.16
C PRO A 685 36.77 4.87 -11.26
N LEU A 686 36.59 3.58 -10.91
CA LEU A 686 37.48 2.87 -10.00
C LEU A 686 38.96 2.94 -10.42
N GLU A 687 39.24 3.01 -11.73
CA GLU A 687 40.57 3.11 -12.33
C GLU A 687 41.29 4.44 -12.00
N LEU A 688 40.56 5.57 -11.92
CA LEU A 688 41.16 6.86 -11.55
C LEU A 688 41.64 6.89 -10.09
N LEU A 689 41.03 6.09 -9.23
CA LEU A 689 41.36 5.99 -7.81
C LEU A 689 42.21 4.75 -7.47
N GLN A 690 42.54 3.93 -8.47
CA GLN A 690 43.25 2.66 -8.32
C GLN A 690 42.54 1.70 -7.33
N LEU A 691 41.21 1.62 -7.46
CA LEU A 691 40.29 0.83 -6.62
C LEU A 691 39.64 -0.34 -7.39
N GLU A 692 40.12 -0.66 -8.58
CA GLU A 692 39.59 -1.68 -9.48
C GLU A 692 39.47 -3.06 -8.82
N GLY A 693 40.37 -3.38 -7.89
CA GLY A 693 40.36 -4.65 -7.15
C GLY A 693 39.12 -4.84 -6.27
N LEU A 694 38.37 -3.78 -5.95
CA LEU A 694 37.14 -3.87 -5.16
C LEU A 694 36.00 -4.56 -5.92
N ARG A 695 36.09 -4.67 -7.26
CA ARG A 695 35.24 -5.50 -8.14
C ARG A 695 35.06 -6.94 -7.66
N THR A 696 35.93 -7.43 -6.79
CA THR A 696 36.03 -8.86 -6.39
C THR A 696 35.33 -9.21 -5.07
N LYS A 697 34.54 -8.31 -4.44
CA LYS A 697 33.92 -8.57 -3.12
C LYS A 697 32.41 -8.27 -3.00
N GLN A 698 31.64 -8.44 -4.08
CA GLN A 698 30.16 -8.38 -4.06
C GLN A 698 29.47 -9.58 -4.73
N GLU A 699 29.91 -10.79 -4.40
CA GLU A 699 28.96 -11.88 -4.08
C GLU A 699 29.02 -12.12 -2.56
N PRO A 700 27.92 -12.53 -1.90
CA PRO A 700 27.88 -12.69 -0.45
C PRO A 700 28.71 -13.91 -0.02
N VAL A 701 29.87 -13.66 0.59
CA VAL A 701 30.69 -14.69 1.23
C VAL A 701 30.61 -14.51 2.75
N GLU A 702 30.10 -15.53 3.42
CA GLU A 702 30.14 -15.70 4.87
C GLU A 702 31.62 -15.85 5.30
N GLU A 703 32.20 -14.88 6.00
CA GLU A 703 33.58 -14.95 6.51
C GLU A 703 33.59 -15.35 8.00
N GLU A 704 34.03 -16.58 8.27
CA GLU A 704 34.36 -17.07 9.61
C GLU A 704 35.42 -16.19 10.28
N VAL A 705 35.34 -16.01 11.61
CA VAL A 705 36.39 -15.32 12.39
C VAL A 705 36.97 -16.28 13.42
N ALA A 706 38.28 -16.53 13.31
CA ALA A 706 39.06 -17.28 14.30
C ALA A 706 39.78 -16.33 15.27
N ASP A 707 39.87 -16.76 16.53
CA ASP A 707 40.37 -15.94 17.64
C ASP A 707 41.87 -16.20 17.95
N ASP A 708 42.56 -15.15 18.45
CA ASP A 708 43.38 -15.11 19.68
C ASP A 708 44.38 -13.91 19.65
N ALA A 709 44.82 -13.46 20.83
CA ALA A 709 45.50 -12.18 21.11
C ALA A 709 46.96 -12.42 21.62
N PRO A 710 47.62 -11.67 22.56
CA PRO A 710 47.33 -10.36 23.19
C PRO A 710 48.56 -9.42 23.46
N HIS A 711 48.29 -8.26 24.12
CA HIS A 711 49.23 -7.42 24.94
C HIS A 711 50.30 -6.54 24.22
N SER A 712 50.82 -5.40 24.74
CA SER A 712 50.65 -4.73 26.06
C SER A 712 50.89 -3.19 26.06
N ALA A 713 50.14 -2.48 26.93
CA ALA A 713 50.44 -1.26 27.74
C ALA A 713 51.16 0.01 27.20
N GLY A 714 50.55 1.19 27.50
CA GLY A 714 51.19 2.53 27.50
C GLY A 714 50.17 3.70 27.56
N GLU A 715 50.09 4.41 28.70
CA GLU A 715 49.11 5.50 29.00
C GLU A 715 49.70 6.94 28.78
N PRO A 716 49.02 8.04 29.16
CA PRO A 716 47.75 8.66 28.72
C PRO A 716 48.03 10.07 28.07
N PRO A 717 47.08 10.97 27.65
CA PRO A 717 45.74 11.22 28.19
C PRO A 717 44.62 11.70 27.22
N GLU A 718 43.53 12.20 27.85
CA GLU A 718 42.32 12.85 27.34
C GLU A 718 41.23 11.95 26.73
N THR A 719 40.04 12.03 27.34
CA THR A 719 38.93 11.08 27.19
C THR A 719 37.91 11.54 26.17
N GLN A 720 37.78 10.79 25.08
CA GLN A 720 36.51 10.70 24.35
C GLN A 720 35.67 9.56 24.96
N PRO A 721 34.34 9.70 25.09
CA PRO A 721 33.48 8.60 25.54
C PRO A 721 33.43 7.51 24.48
N ALA A 722 33.57 6.24 24.89
CA ALA A 722 33.41 5.10 23.99
C ALA A 722 31.98 5.05 23.43
N SER A 723 31.84 4.76 22.13
CA SER A 723 30.54 4.53 21.51
C SER A 723 29.88 3.27 22.08
N PRO A 724 28.56 3.28 22.35
CA PRO A 724 27.85 2.09 22.82
C PRO A 724 27.71 1.01 21.73
N ASP A 725 27.75 -0.24 22.15
CA ASP A 725 27.33 -1.42 21.38
C ASP A 725 25.80 -1.56 21.35
N ILE A 726 25.11 -1.13 22.42
CA ILE A 726 23.65 -1.27 22.56
C ILE A 726 23.03 0.01 23.15
N LEU A 727 21.96 0.47 22.53
CA LEU A 727 21.08 1.50 23.09
C LEU A 727 19.91 0.86 23.82
N LEU A 728 19.63 1.34 25.04
CA LEU A 728 18.35 1.12 25.72
C LEU A 728 17.59 2.45 25.71
N VAL A 729 16.37 2.45 25.19
CA VAL A 729 15.52 3.64 25.06
C VAL A 729 14.19 3.36 25.76
N GLY A 730 13.84 4.08 26.82
CA GLY A 730 12.67 3.70 27.60
C GLY A 730 12.15 4.66 28.67
N ASP A 731 11.12 4.22 29.39
CA ASP A 731 10.52 4.88 30.56
C ASP A 731 10.48 3.99 31.83
N ASP A 732 10.79 2.69 31.72
CA ASP A 732 11.04 1.83 32.87
C ASP A 732 12.54 1.80 33.23
N GLU A 733 12.97 2.76 34.04
CA GLU A 733 14.37 2.85 34.53
C GLU A 733 14.82 1.59 35.30
N ALA A 734 13.90 0.84 35.92
CA ALA A 734 14.23 -0.31 36.76
C ALA A 734 14.54 -1.55 35.92
N GLU A 735 13.68 -1.89 34.96
CA GLU A 735 13.98 -2.96 34.00
C GLU A 735 15.08 -2.54 33.02
N ALA A 736 15.21 -1.27 32.66
CA ALA A 736 16.30 -0.79 31.81
C ALA A 736 17.67 -0.87 32.51
N GLY A 737 17.76 -0.50 33.80
CA GLY A 737 18.99 -0.68 34.58
C GLY A 737 19.40 -2.14 34.73
N LYS A 738 18.41 -3.03 34.93
CA LYS A 738 18.57 -4.48 35.04
C LYS A 738 19.01 -5.13 33.73
N ILE A 739 18.39 -4.78 32.60
CA ILE A 739 18.79 -5.22 31.26
C ILE A 739 20.20 -4.71 30.93
N GLY A 740 20.48 -3.44 31.22
CA GLY A 740 21.81 -2.84 31.05
C GLY A 740 22.90 -3.51 31.90
N GLN A 741 22.59 -3.93 33.13
CA GLN A 741 23.52 -4.70 33.95
C GLN A 741 23.84 -6.07 33.33
N VAL A 742 22.82 -6.83 32.90
CA VAL A 742 23.04 -8.17 32.30
C VAL A 742 23.85 -8.04 31.00
N LEU A 743 23.52 -7.06 30.15
CA LEU A 743 24.28 -6.78 28.92
C LEU A 743 25.74 -6.36 29.20
N GLY A 744 25.97 -5.57 30.24
CA GLY A 744 27.33 -5.19 30.69
C GLY A 744 28.12 -6.39 31.24
N GLU A 745 27.46 -7.29 31.98
CA GLU A 745 28.07 -8.56 32.42
C GLU A 745 28.34 -9.53 31.25
N MET A 746 27.61 -9.40 30.13
CA MET A 746 27.87 -10.10 28.87
C MET A 746 28.93 -9.39 27.98
N GLY A 747 29.49 -8.26 28.43
CA GLY A 747 30.59 -7.56 27.76
C GLY A 747 30.20 -6.50 26.72
N TYR A 748 28.93 -6.11 26.64
CA TYR A 748 28.48 -5.03 25.76
C TYR A 748 28.60 -3.64 26.41
N SER A 749 29.04 -2.63 25.65
CA SER A 749 28.95 -1.22 26.04
C SER A 749 27.51 -0.72 25.89
N VAL A 750 26.85 -0.36 26.99
CA VAL A 750 25.43 -0.01 27.00
C VAL A 750 25.22 1.47 27.30
N LYS A 751 24.34 2.13 26.54
CA LYS A 751 23.88 3.50 26.81
C LYS A 751 22.37 3.55 26.99
N LEU A 752 21.94 4.03 28.17
CA LEU A 752 20.54 4.32 28.47
C LEU A 752 20.14 5.73 27.98
N LEU A 753 18.96 5.82 27.39
CA LEU A 753 18.25 7.02 26.92
C LEU A 753 16.76 6.94 27.32
N THR A 754 16.09 8.08 27.33
CA THR A 754 14.63 8.19 27.49
C THR A 754 13.92 8.38 26.16
N PHE A 755 12.60 8.21 26.11
CA PHE A 755 11.78 8.57 24.94
C PHE A 755 11.82 10.06 24.53
N LYS A 756 12.46 10.94 25.33
CA LYS A 756 12.62 12.36 25.02
C LYS A 756 13.99 12.71 24.43
N ASP A 757 14.96 11.80 24.51
CA ASP A 757 16.30 12.03 23.99
C ASP A 757 16.33 11.82 22.47
N ASN A 758 17.11 12.64 21.76
CA ASN A 758 17.24 12.50 20.31
C ASN A 758 18.12 11.27 19.97
N ILE A 759 17.47 10.15 19.64
CA ILE A 759 18.11 8.88 19.32
C ILE A 759 19.07 9.02 18.12
N HIS A 760 18.77 9.90 17.14
CA HIS A 760 19.62 10.13 15.96
C HIS A 760 21.05 10.58 16.34
N ASN A 761 21.23 11.27 17.48
CA ASN A 761 22.55 11.68 17.98
C ASN A 761 23.46 10.49 18.35
N TYR A 762 22.91 9.28 18.46
CA TYR A 762 23.62 8.07 18.89
C TYR A 762 23.65 6.98 17.81
N ILE A 763 22.84 7.09 16.75
CA ILE A 763 22.76 6.10 15.65
C ILE A 763 24.04 5.98 14.79
N PRO A 764 24.92 7.00 14.60
CA PRO A 764 26.19 6.79 13.91
C PRO A 764 27.26 6.18 14.85
N GLY A 765 27.35 4.85 14.92
CA GLY A 765 28.32 4.14 15.75
C GLY A 765 28.37 2.62 15.54
N GLN A 766 29.16 1.92 16.36
CA GLN A 766 29.29 0.45 16.36
C GLN A 766 28.09 -0.27 17.02
N LEU A 767 26.88 0.25 16.82
CA LEU A 767 25.67 -0.28 17.44
C LEU A 767 25.24 -1.61 16.82
N LYS A 768 24.90 -2.56 17.69
CA LYS A 768 24.55 -3.94 17.38
C LYS A 768 23.06 -4.23 17.58
N ALA A 769 22.40 -3.54 18.51
CA ALA A 769 20.96 -3.60 18.75
C ALA A 769 20.41 -2.36 19.47
N ILE A 770 19.10 -2.19 19.44
CA ILE A 770 18.35 -1.18 20.20
C ILE A 770 17.21 -1.88 20.96
N TYR A 771 17.11 -1.63 22.26
CA TYR A 771 15.99 -2.10 23.10
C TYR A 771 15.05 -0.94 23.40
N LEU A 772 13.77 -1.07 23.05
CA LEU A 772 12.69 -0.20 23.51
C LEU A 772 12.13 -0.76 24.81
N ILE A 773 12.34 -0.08 25.93
CA ILE A 773 12.01 -0.59 27.27
C ILE A 773 10.84 0.19 27.84
N MET A 774 9.71 -0.50 27.97
CA MET A 774 8.39 0.10 28.04
C MET A 774 7.68 -0.32 29.32
N LYS A 775 7.34 0.65 30.16
CA LYS A 775 6.58 0.42 31.39
C LYS A 775 5.16 -0.09 31.11
N GLU A 776 4.56 0.37 30.01
CA GLU A 776 3.30 -0.14 29.47
C GLU A 776 3.36 -0.18 27.92
N VAL A 777 2.83 -1.24 27.31
CA VAL A 777 2.78 -1.36 25.84
C VAL A 777 1.64 -0.49 25.29
N ASN A 778 1.97 0.72 24.84
CA ASN A 778 1.05 1.77 24.38
C ASN A 778 1.49 2.43 23.05
N GLU A 779 0.68 3.37 22.55
CA GLU A 779 0.91 4.05 21.26
C GLU A 779 2.17 4.92 21.21
N GLN A 780 2.59 5.53 22.33
CA GLN A 780 3.82 6.33 22.39
C GLN A 780 5.05 5.47 22.07
N ALA A 781 5.10 4.25 22.60
CA ALA A 781 6.17 3.30 22.33
C ALA A 781 6.14 2.73 20.91
N PHE A 782 4.95 2.55 20.32
CA PHE A 782 4.84 2.23 18.89
C PHE A 782 5.33 3.38 18.00
N GLY A 783 5.04 4.63 18.36
CA GLY A 783 5.62 5.82 17.71
C GLY A 783 7.15 5.88 17.81
N ALA A 784 7.73 5.41 18.92
CA ALA A 784 9.18 5.27 19.06
C ALA A 784 9.74 4.13 18.18
N ALA A 785 9.04 2.99 18.08
CA ALA A 785 9.44 1.88 17.20
C ALA A 785 9.47 2.31 15.72
N ILE A 786 8.44 3.03 15.25
CA ILE A 786 8.41 3.61 13.91
C ILE A 786 9.64 4.49 13.69
N LYS A 787 9.90 5.47 14.58
CA LYS A 787 11.04 6.40 14.45
C LYS A 787 12.40 5.68 14.41
N VAL A 788 12.61 4.66 15.23
CA VAL A 788 13.87 3.90 15.25
C VAL A 788 14.02 3.06 13.96
N SER A 789 12.95 2.37 13.54
CA SER A 789 12.96 1.54 12.32
C SER A 789 13.12 2.36 11.03
N SER A 790 12.61 3.59 10.99
CA SER A 790 12.84 4.52 9.88
C SER A 790 14.25 5.14 9.87
N ALA A 791 14.97 5.07 11.00
CA ALA A 791 16.29 5.69 11.17
C ALA A 791 17.46 4.70 11.03
N CYS A 792 17.24 3.40 11.25
CA CYS A 792 18.27 2.36 11.13
C CYS A 792 17.68 0.96 10.91
N SER A 793 18.46 0.08 10.28
CA SER A 793 18.12 -1.34 10.04
C SER A 793 18.60 -2.29 11.15
N LEU A 794 18.91 -1.76 12.34
CA LEU A 794 19.43 -2.55 13.46
C LEU A 794 18.35 -3.44 14.10
N PRO A 795 18.73 -4.57 14.74
CA PRO A 795 17.83 -5.35 15.59
C PRO A 795 17.14 -4.48 16.64
N LEU A 796 15.82 -4.34 16.51
CA LEU A 796 14.96 -3.60 17.43
C LEU A 796 14.16 -4.59 18.29
N ILE A 797 14.45 -4.62 19.60
CA ILE A 797 13.77 -5.49 20.56
C ILE A 797 12.81 -4.64 21.40
N ALA A 798 11.54 -5.04 21.53
CA ALA A 798 10.60 -4.36 22.41
C ALA A 798 10.44 -5.12 23.73
N ALA A 799 10.90 -4.53 24.83
CA ALA A 799 10.79 -5.04 26.19
C ALA A 799 9.60 -4.39 26.91
N GLY A 800 8.62 -5.17 27.35
CA GLY A 800 7.44 -4.61 28.03
C GLY A 800 6.47 -5.65 28.61
N PRO A 801 5.49 -5.22 29.45
CA PRO A 801 4.50 -6.10 30.05
C PRO A 801 3.18 -6.12 29.26
N GLY A 802 2.39 -7.19 29.43
CA GLY A 802 1.01 -7.22 28.91
C GLY A 802 0.89 -7.27 27.38
N TRP A 803 1.80 -7.99 26.72
CA TRP A 803 1.73 -8.26 25.28
C TRP A 803 0.52 -9.13 24.93
N THR A 804 -0.22 -8.74 23.90
CA THR A 804 -1.34 -9.49 23.31
C THR A 804 -1.08 -9.71 21.82
N ARG A 805 -1.77 -10.69 21.20
CA ARG A 805 -1.59 -11.00 19.76
C ARG A 805 -1.69 -9.76 18.86
N THR A 806 -2.63 -8.86 19.13
CA THR A 806 -2.80 -7.59 18.40
C THR A 806 -1.62 -6.64 18.61
N LYS A 807 -1.13 -6.49 19.85
CA LYS A 807 0.05 -5.66 20.16
C LYS A 807 1.33 -6.21 19.53
N VAL A 808 1.50 -7.53 19.48
CA VAL A 808 2.63 -8.20 18.80
C VAL A 808 2.60 -7.94 17.29
N ILE A 809 1.46 -8.14 16.62
CA ILE A 809 1.32 -7.87 15.18
C ILE A 809 1.58 -6.39 14.87
N LYS A 810 1.10 -5.48 15.73
CA LYS A 810 1.36 -4.03 15.59
C LYS A 810 2.84 -3.67 15.78
N ALA A 811 3.53 -4.28 16.74
CA ALA A 811 4.98 -4.11 16.93
C ALA A 811 5.78 -4.56 15.70
N VAL A 812 5.49 -5.74 15.16
CA VAL A 812 6.18 -6.30 13.98
C VAL A 812 5.92 -5.45 12.72
N LYS A 813 4.72 -4.89 12.55
CA LYS A 813 4.43 -3.92 11.47
C LYS A 813 5.30 -2.65 11.56
N TYR A 814 5.80 -2.32 12.75
CA TYR A 814 6.67 -1.16 13.01
C TYR A 814 8.14 -1.53 13.25
N GLY A 815 8.61 -2.61 12.63
CA GLY A 815 10.03 -2.97 12.58
C GLY A 815 10.61 -3.61 13.86
N VAL A 816 9.78 -3.92 14.87
CA VAL A 816 10.24 -4.70 16.03
C VAL A 816 10.52 -6.14 15.59
N ARG A 817 11.76 -6.59 15.83
CA ARG A 817 12.29 -7.89 15.38
C ARG A 817 12.05 -9.01 16.41
N ASP A 818 12.05 -8.69 17.71
CA ASP A 818 11.76 -9.63 18.79
C ASP A 818 11.17 -8.90 20.02
N ILE A 819 10.55 -9.65 20.93
CA ILE A 819 9.83 -9.12 22.09
C ILE A 819 10.32 -9.78 23.38
N LEU A 820 10.70 -8.95 24.35
CA LEU A 820 11.09 -9.37 25.69
C LEU A 820 9.95 -9.07 26.68
N LEU A 821 9.51 -10.10 27.43
CA LEU A 821 8.49 -9.93 28.46
C LEU A 821 9.11 -9.34 29.73
N THR A 822 8.65 -8.17 30.17
CA THR A 822 9.07 -7.60 31.46
C THR A 822 8.06 -7.93 32.59
N PRO A 823 8.52 -8.10 33.84
CA PRO A 823 9.91 -8.04 34.31
C PRO A 823 10.73 -9.29 33.90
N ALA A 824 11.80 -9.10 33.13
CA ALA A 824 12.50 -10.19 32.44
C ALA A 824 13.45 -10.95 33.38
N ALA A 825 13.50 -12.28 33.34
CA ALA A 825 14.54 -12.98 34.08
C ALA A 825 15.90 -12.82 33.39
N ARG A 826 16.99 -12.95 34.15
CA ARG A 826 18.37 -12.91 33.62
C ARG A 826 18.54 -13.85 32.41
N LYS A 827 18.04 -15.08 32.53
CA LYS A 827 18.09 -16.09 31.47
C LYS A 827 17.35 -15.64 30.21
N ASP A 828 16.20 -14.97 30.36
CA ASP A 828 15.38 -14.53 29.22
C ASP A 828 16.09 -13.42 28.44
N ILE A 829 16.83 -12.54 29.15
CA ILE A 829 17.71 -11.52 28.56
C ILE A 829 18.89 -12.20 27.84
N GLU A 830 19.58 -13.14 28.49
CA GLU A 830 20.69 -13.90 27.89
C GLU A 830 20.26 -14.69 26.64
N GLU A 831 19.05 -15.26 26.64
CA GLU A 831 18.46 -15.99 25.52
C GLU A 831 18.01 -15.07 24.37
N ASN A 832 17.36 -13.94 24.68
CA ASN A 832 16.99 -12.92 23.70
C ASN A 832 18.22 -12.28 23.02
N VAL A 833 19.29 -12.01 23.80
CA VAL A 833 20.60 -11.57 23.26
C VAL A 833 21.19 -12.64 22.35
N THR A 834 21.20 -13.91 22.77
CA THR A 834 21.70 -15.01 21.94
C THR A 834 20.93 -15.09 20.61
N ASN A 835 19.60 -15.00 20.64
CA ASN A 835 18.74 -15.12 19.47
C ASN A 835 18.80 -13.93 18.50
N ASN A 836 19.12 -12.71 18.96
CA ASN A 836 19.13 -11.50 18.12
C ASN A 836 20.52 -10.95 17.79
N LEU A 837 21.52 -11.18 18.67
CA LEU A 837 22.88 -10.67 18.52
C LEU A 837 23.88 -11.78 18.17
N MET A 838 23.77 -12.98 18.75
CA MET A 838 24.66 -14.10 18.36
C MET A 838 24.16 -14.90 17.15
N ARG A 839 22.88 -14.75 16.78
CA ARG A 839 22.34 -15.23 15.49
C ARG A 839 22.57 -14.26 14.31
N LEU A 840 23.45 -13.28 14.52
CA LEU A 840 24.15 -12.49 13.50
C LEU A 840 25.66 -12.78 13.52
N ALA A 841 26.07 -13.83 14.24
CA ALA A 841 27.45 -14.32 14.36
C ALA A 841 27.54 -15.84 14.10
N ALA A 842 26.60 -16.36 13.31
CA ALA A 842 26.45 -17.76 12.89
C ALA A 842 25.63 -17.81 11.59
#